data_AF-A0A2S9Y3I1-F1
#
_entry.id   AF-A0A2S9Y3I1-F1
#
_cell.length_a   1.000
_cell.length_b   1.000
_cell.length_c   1.000
_cell.angle_alpha   90.00
_cell.angle_beta   90.00
_cell.angle_gamma   90.00
#
_symmetry.space_group_name_H-M   'P 1'
#
loop_
_entity.id
_entity.type
_entity.pdbx_description
1 polymer ?
#
loop_
_entity_poly.entity_id
_entity_poly.type
_entity_poly.pdbx_seq_one_letter_code
_entity_poly.pdbx_strand_id
1 'polypeptide(L)'
;MPRPTKRSALRTLAKPRLAKLVEQFAIEISPRSAGAKLIDALARARKLSLAELLDQLSRDELKQICRAHLLDDSGQAKAPILARILAAAEPTPASAAKQPKPLAPAKPVIAKPPLMPTVSPTPAPVADPQPRQFKSFSEIAGFIWSVADLLRGDFKAHEYGQVILPFTVLRRLDMILAPTREAVWKADKQYADKPETTRHRMLLRASGGVGFYNVSQFDFERLTAPGPHADNFIAYINGFSNNVRDILEHFRFTDQIERLDKNDLLLLVAQKFAGVDLHPDQVSNAGMGSIFEELIRKFAEQSNETAGEHFTPREVIRFMVELLYVEDEQQLGTPQVIRTLYDPACGTGGMLSVAEEHLLERNPDAQLRVYGQELNPESYAICRADMLIKGDDAEHIKLGNSFSEDGHAKLQVDYLLSNPPFGVDWTKAADAVRAEHESLGERGRFGPGLPRKNDGSLLFLLHMLSKMKPPEQGGSRLAIVFNGSPLFTGAAESGESEIRRHLLEHDLLEAIVALPDQMFFNTGINTYIWVVTNRKPAARRGKVQLINGVNYFQKMRKSLGDKRKELGPQHIEQLTGLFRAFEDGPDVKIFANEDFGFRRITVERPLQLDFQASPERLARLEDERAWQGLASSKKKDKAAARAEIASGKALQAQIRAVLGGLDAAQVFMDRRSFVAAVKAQAKANGLVIAPAVMKAILSALSEHNDAAQVCRDKKGEIEADTNLRDYENVPLTEDIEAYMAREVLPHVPDAWVDHGKTKVGYEIPFTRHFYEYVPPRALGVIEAEILALEDEIRGMLDGVLS
;
A
#
# COMPACT_ATOMS: atom_id res chain seq x y z
N MET A 1 9.24 -12.45 9.69
CA MET A 1 9.58 -11.84 8.38
C MET A 1 8.94 -12.64 7.25
N PRO A 2 8.41 -12.03 6.18
CA PRO A 2 7.93 -12.78 5.02
C PRO A 2 9.14 -13.35 4.26
N ARG A 3 9.31 -14.67 4.35
CA ARG A 3 10.39 -15.40 3.68
C ARG A 3 10.40 -15.12 2.17
N PRO A 4 11.57 -15.01 1.52
CA PRO A 4 11.65 -15.01 0.08
C PRO A 4 10.99 -16.27 -0.47
N THR A 5 9.89 -16.09 -1.21
CA THR A 5 9.23 -17.14 -1.96
C THR A 5 9.41 -16.89 -3.43
N LYS A 6 9.20 -17.94 -4.25
CA LYS A 6 9.22 -17.80 -5.70
C LYS A 6 8.29 -16.69 -6.20
N ARG A 7 7.09 -16.57 -5.61
CA ARG A 7 6.11 -15.53 -6.00
C ARG A 7 6.54 -14.14 -5.56
N SER A 8 7.11 -13.98 -4.35
CA SER A 8 7.54 -12.68 -3.86
C SER A 8 8.78 -12.17 -4.60
N ALA A 9 9.72 -13.06 -4.94
CA ALA A 9 10.86 -12.73 -5.80
C ALA A 9 10.43 -12.26 -7.20
N LEU A 10 9.43 -12.93 -7.81
CA LEU A 10 8.89 -12.50 -9.11
C LEU A 10 8.19 -11.14 -9.06
N ARG A 11 7.63 -10.73 -7.91
CA ARG A 11 6.97 -9.43 -7.74
C ARG A 11 7.94 -8.25 -7.75
N THR A 12 9.23 -8.47 -7.53
CA THR A 12 10.24 -7.40 -7.58
C THR A 12 10.67 -7.08 -9.02
N LEU A 13 10.43 -7.99 -9.96
CA LEU A 13 10.90 -7.88 -11.34
C LEU A 13 9.94 -7.08 -12.22
N ALA A 14 10.50 -6.30 -13.15
CA ALA A 14 9.73 -5.57 -14.14
C ALA A 14 9.05 -6.50 -15.18
N LYS A 15 7.90 -6.08 -15.73
CA LYS A 15 7.15 -6.85 -16.74
C LYS A 15 8.00 -7.36 -17.93
N PRO A 16 8.91 -6.58 -18.54
CA PRO A 16 9.74 -7.08 -19.64
C PRO A 16 10.63 -8.25 -19.22
N ARG A 17 11.11 -8.24 -17.97
CA ARG A 17 11.90 -9.33 -17.43
C ARG A 17 11.08 -10.59 -17.19
N LEU A 18 9.88 -10.42 -16.64
CA LEU A 18 8.92 -11.52 -16.44
C LEU A 18 8.55 -12.18 -17.78
N ALA A 19 8.35 -11.40 -18.84
CA ALA A 19 8.12 -11.89 -20.18
C ALA A 19 9.30 -12.73 -20.71
N LYS A 20 10.54 -12.24 -20.52
CA LYS A 20 11.76 -12.96 -20.89
C LYS A 20 11.92 -14.28 -20.13
N LEU A 21 11.57 -14.32 -18.83
CA LEU A 21 11.59 -15.55 -18.03
C LEU A 21 10.53 -16.57 -18.51
N VAL A 22 9.34 -16.10 -18.91
CA VAL A 22 8.31 -16.96 -19.51
C VAL A 22 8.81 -17.62 -20.80
N GLU A 23 9.48 -16.85 -21.66
CA GLU A 23 10.08 -17.36 -22.90
C GLU A 23 11.24 -18.33 -22.61
N GLN A 24 12.13 -17.97 -21.70
CA GLN A 24 13.30 -18.75 -21.32
C GLN A 24 12.94 -20.12 -20.72
N PHE A 25 11.86 -20.18 -19.94
CA PHE A 25 11.39 -21.42 -19.30
C PHE A 25 10.25 -22.11 -20.06
N ALA A 26 9.93 -21.65 -21.28
CA ALA A 26 8.85 -22.19 -22.12
C ALA A 26 7.51 -22.36 -21.37
N ILE A 27 7.12 -21.34 -20.59
CA ILE A 27 5.85 -21.36 -19.84
C ILE A 27 4.69 -21.04 -20.78
N GLU A 28 3.63 -21.86 -20.75
CA GLU A 28 2.43 -21.70 -21.60
C GLU A 28 1.58 -20.49 -21.21
N ILE A 29 2.09 -19.28 -21.52
CA ILE A 29 1.38 -18.02 -21.37
C ILE A 29 1.94 -16.99 -22.36
N SER A 30 1.09 -16.14 -22.93
CA SER A 30 1.56 -15.08 -23.82
C SER A 30 2.48 -14.09 -23.08
N PRO A 31 3.71 -13.82 -23.58
CA PRO A 31 4.62 -12.83 -22.98
C PRO A 31 4.05 -11.40 -22.94
N ARG A 32 3.00 -11.12 -23.73
CA ARG A 32 2.31 -9.82 -23.73
C ARG A 32 1.29 -9.65 -22.61
N SER A 33 0.96 -10.72 -21.88
CA SER A 33 -0.03 -10.74 -20.79
C SER A 33 0.28 -9.72 -19.69
N ALA A 34 -0.73 -9.35 -18.89
CA ALA A 34 -0.55 -8.48 -17.72
C ALA A 34 0.48 -9.07 -16.73
N GLY A 35 1.27 -8.21 -16.07
CA GLY A 35 2.37 -8.63 -15.19
C GLY A 35 1.94 -9.61 -14.10
N ALA A 36 0.78 -9.39 -13.47
CA ALA A 36 0.21 -10.30 -12.48
C ALA A 36 -0.02 -11.72 -13.03
N LYS A 37 -0.48 -11.85 -14.29
CA LYS A 37 -0.69 -13.16 -14.92
C LYS A 37 0.63 -13.87 -15.22
N LEU A 38 1.68 -13.13 -15.62
CA LEU A 38 3.02 -13.67 -15.83
C LEU A 38 3.63 -14.19 -14.51
N ILE A 39 3.51 -13.41 -13.43
CA ILE A 39 3.97 -13.80 -12.08
C ILE A 39 3.27 -15.08 -11.64
N ASP A 40 1.95 -15.15 -11.81
CA ASP A 40 1.17 -16.32 -11.40
C ASP A 40 1.49 -17.58 -12.20
N ALA A 41 1.80 -17.46 -13.48
CA ALA A 41 2.23 -18.58 -14.32
C ALA A 41 3.63 -19.06 -13.92
N LEU A 42 4.60 -18.15 -13.79
CA LEU A 42 5.96 -18.46 -13.36
C LEU A 42 6.00 -19.04 -11.94
N ALA A 43 5.20 -18.51 -11.01
CA ALA A 43 5.14 -19.01 -9.63
C ALA A 43 4.57 -20.44 -9.56
N ARG A 44 3.60 -20.79 -10.41
CA ARG A 44 2.96 -22.11 -10.46
C ARG A 44 3.74 -23.15 -11.29
N ALA A 45 4.69 -22.72 -12.10
CA ALA A 45 5.51 -23.61 -12.92
C ALA A 45 6.34 -24.57 -12.04
N ARG A 46 5.96 -25.85 -12.02
CA ARG A 46 6.64 -26.90 -11.23
C ARG A 46 8.07 -27.18 -11.68
N LYS A 47 8.40 -26.94 -12.95
CA LYS A 47 9.75 -27.12 -13.53
C LYS A 47 10.75 -26.01 -13.18
N LEU A 48 10.34 -25.06 -12.34
CA LEU A 48 11.17 -23.93 -11.95
C LEU A 48 11.12 -23.86 -10.42
N SER A 49 12.23 -24.11 -9.74
CA SER A 49 12.36 -23.91 -8.30
C SER A 49 12.67 -22.44 -8.00
N LEU A 50 12.71 -22.07 -6.71
CA LEU A 50 13.20 -20.75 -6.31
C LEU A 50 14.69 -20.60 -6.65
N ALA A 51 15.51 -21.63 -6.38
CA ALA A 51 16.94 -21.60 -6.67
C ALA A 51 17.22 -21.43 -8.17
N GLU A 52 16.56 -22.21 -9.03
CA GLU A 52 16.69 -22.09 -10.48
C GLU A 52 16.21 -20.73 -11.01
N LEU A 53 15.15 -20.18 -10.42
CA LEU A 53 14.71 -18.82 -10.76
C LEU A 53 15.79 -17.79 -10.41
N LEU A 54 16.28 -17.80 -9.17
CA LEU A 54 17.27 -16.83 -8.68
C LEU A 54 18.59 -16.94 -9.46
N ASP A 55 19.00 -18.14 -9.85
CA ASP A 55 20.20 -18.35 -10.64
C ASP A 55 20.10 -17.76 -12.05
N GLN A 56 18.91 -17.51 -12.58
CA GLN A 56 18.75 -16.79 -13.84
C GLN A 56 18.75 -15.27 -13.70
N LEU A 57 18.73 -14.73 -12.49
CA LEU A 57 18.65 -13.29 -12.24
C LEU A 57 20.03 -12.62 -12.28
N SER A 58 20.05 -11.35 -12.68
CA SER A 58 21.25 -10.53 -12.56
C SER A 58 21.55 -10.23 -11.09
N ARG A 59 22.78 -9.78 -10.81
CA ARG A 59 23.17 -9.36 -9.46
C ARG A 59 22.24 -8.26 -8.93
N ASP A 60 21.90 -7.28 -9.75
CA ASP A 60 21.03 -6.17 -9.34
C ASP A 60 19.59 -6.63 -9.07
N GLU A 61 19.09 -7.58 -9.87
CA GLU A 61 17.79 -8.21 -9.63
C GLU A 61 17.79 -8.97 -8.29
N LEU A 62 18.89 -9.65 -7.95
CA LEU A 62 19.06 -10.30 -6.65
C LEU A 62 19.18 -9.29 -5.51
N LYS A 63 19.95 -8.20 -5.67
CA LYS A 63 20.02 -7.10 -4.69
C LYS A 63 18.65 -6.47 -4.49
N GLN A 64 17.87 -6.30 -5.54
CA GLN A 64 16.49 -5.80 -5.45
C GLN A 64 15.57 -6.77 -4.69
N ILE A 65 15.76 -8.08 -4.86
CA ILE A 65 15.08 -9.11 -4.05
C ILE A 65 15.53 -9.02 -2.59
N CYS A 66 16.82 -8.87 -2.32
CA CYS A 66 17.33 -8.64 -0.96
C CYS A 66 16.67 -7.42 -0.33
N ARG A 67 16.64 -6.26 -1.00
CA ARG A 67 15.97 -5.04 -0.51
C ARG A 67 14.47 -5.26 -0.25
N ALA A 68 13.76 -5.89 -1.18
CA ALA A 68 12.34 -6.18 -1.05
C ALA A 68 12.02 -7.16 0.09
N HIS A 69 12.98 -8.02 0.44
CA HIS A 69 12.88 -8.98 1.53
C HIS A 69 13.68 -8.60 2.77
N LEU A 70 14.25 -7.39 2.80
CA LEU A 70 14.99 -6.82 3.92
C LEU A 70 16.21 -7.66 4.33
N LEU A 71 16.86 -8.29 3.34
CA LEU A 71 18.14 -8.98 3.47
C LEU A 71 19.28 -8.02 3.12
N ASP A 72 20.45 -8.27 3.71
CA ASP A 72 21.70 -7.61 3.30
C ASP A 72 21.92 -7.80 1.78
N ASP A 73 22.05 -6.70 1.05
CA ASP A 73 22.29 -6.67 -0.39
C ASP A 73 23.76 -6.31 -0.73
N SER A 74 24.62 -6.21 0.29
CA SER A 74 26.06 -6.05 0.10
C SER A 74 26.69 -7.30 -0.54
N GLY A 75 27.77 -7.06 -1.28
CA GLY A 75 28.53 -8.10 -1.98
C GLY A 75 28.69 -7.81 -3.46
N GLN A 76 29.90 -8.04 -3.97
CA GLN A 76 30.27 -7.83 -5.37
C GLN A 76 29.97 -9.04 -6.25
N ALA A 77 29.98 -10.26 -5.68
CA ALA A 77 29.71 -11.50 -6.39
C ALA A 77 28.23 -11.94 -6.28
N LYS A 78 27.72 -12.58 -7.34
CA LYS A 78 26.34 -13.09 -7.42
C LYS A 78 26.08 -14.22 -6.41
N ALA A 79 27.04 -15.12 -6.23
CA ALA A 79 26.88 -16.33 -5.43
C ALA A 79 26.60 -16.06 -3.93
N PRO A 80 27.29 -15.15 -3.23
CA PRO A 80 26.96 -14.78 -1.85
C PRO A 80 25.54 -14.22 -1.67
N ILE A 81 25.09 -13.35 -2.60
CA ILE A 81 23.75 -12.75 -2.55
C ILE A 81 22.69 -13.83 -2.77
N LEU A 82 22.90 -14.71 -3.75
CA LEU A 82 22.03 -15.85 -4.01
C LEU A 82 21.93 -16.80 -2.81
N ALA A 83 23.07 -17.16 -2.21
CA ALA A 83 23.12 -18.00 -1.01
C ALA A 83 22.35 -17.37 0.16
N ARG A 84 22.45 -16.05 0.34
CA ARG A 84 21.73 -15.30 1.38
C ARG A 84 20.21 -15.33 1.18
N ILE A 85 19.74 -15.14 -0.05
CA ILE A 85 18.30 -15.22 -0.37
C ILE A 85 17.78 -16.65 -0.15
N LEU A 86 18.57 -17.66 -0.53
CA LEU A 86 18.21 -19.07 -0.34
C LEU A 86 18.18 -19.47 1.14
N ALA A 87 19.19 -19.07 1.92
CA ALA A 87 19.22 -19.32 3.36
C ALA A 87 18.03 -18.65 4.08
N ALA A 88 17.64 -17.45 3.67
CA ALA A 88 16.46 -16.76 4.20
C ALA A 88 15.12 -17.42 3.78
N ALA A 89 15.13 -18.22 2.72
CA ALA A 89 13.96 -18.96 2.23
C ALA A 89 13.75 -20.29 2.98
N GLU A 90 14.75 -20.81 3.69
CA GLU A 90 14.65 -22.07 4.43
C GLU A 90 13.76 -21.96 5.68
N PRO A 91 13.02 -23.02 6.04
CA PRO A 91 12.20 -23.03 7.24
C PRO A 91 13.03 -23.17 8.52
N THR A 92 12.79 -22.30 9.51
CA THR A 92 13.24 -22.51 10.89
C THR A 92 12.54 -23.75 11.51
N PRO A 93 13.21 -24.54 12.38
CA PRO A 93 12.70 -25.82 12.90
C PRO A 93 11.31 -25.74 13.56
N ALA A 94 10.95 -24.59 14.14
CA ALA A 94 9.63 -24.34 14.74
C ALA A 94 8.45 -24.41 13.74
N SER A 95 8.71 -24.38 12.43
CA SER A 95 7.70 -24.48 11.37
C SER A 95 7.53 -25.90 10.80
N ALA A 96 8.40 -26.85 11.16
CA ALA A 96 8.39 -28.21 10.61
C ALA A 96 7.54 -29.20 11.44
N ALA A 97 7.15 -28.85 12.67
CA ALA A 97 6.26 -29.67 13.49
C ALA A 97 4.79 -29.51 13.07
N LYS A 98 4.43 -29.96 11.86
CA LYS A 98 3.08 -30.45 11.59
C LYS A 98 3.09 -31.94 11.86
N GLN A 99 2.62 -32.33 13.05
CA GLN A 99 2.26 -33.72 13.30
C GLN A 99 1.29 -34.20 12.19
N PRO A 100 1.46 -35.42 11.65
CA PRO A 100 0.46 -36.01 10.79
C PRO A 100 -0.85 -36.12 11.56
N LYS A 101 -1.94 -35.55 11.01
CA LYS A 101 -3.29 -35.72 11.55
C LYS A 101 -3.58 -37.22 11.70
N PRO A 102 -4.11 -37.70 12.84
CA PRO A 102 -4.68 -39.03 12.91
C PRO A 102 -5.79 -39.15 11.87
N LEU A 103 -5.81 -40.26 11.13
CA LEU A 103 -6.96 -40.64 10.32
C LEU A 103 -8.18 -40.71 11.24
N ALA A 104 -9.17 -39.86 10.99
CA ALA A 104 -10.46 -39.95 11.66
C ALA A 104 -11.12 -41.30 11.28
N PRO A 105 -11.72 -42.04 12.23
CA PRO A 105 -12.44 -43.25 11.90
C PRO A 105 -13.64 -42.92 11.01
N ALA A 106 -13.91 -43.81 10.06
CA ALA A 106 -15.03 -43.71 9.13
C ALA A 106 -16.35 -43.53 9.89
N LYS A 107 -17.07 -42.44 9.62
CA LYS A 107 -18.44 -42.24 10.11
C LYS A 107 -19.35 -43.27 9.44
N PRO A 108 -20.27 -43.92 10.19
CA PRO A 108 -21.22 -44.84 9.61
C PRO A 108 -22.21 -44.10 8.72
N VAL A 109 -22.54 -44.73 7.58
CA VAL A 109 -23.58 -44.29 6.65
C VAL A 109 -24.93 -44.43 7.35
N ILE A 110 -25.51 -43.30 7.76
CA ILE A 110 -26.91 -43.25 8.20
C ILE A 110 -27.77 -43.05 6.96
N ALA A 111 -28.63 -44.02 6.68
CA ALA A 111 -29.60 -43.99 5.60
C ALA A 111 -30.57 -42.81 5.76
N LYS A 112 -30.87 -42.12 4.64
CA LYS A 112 -31.90 -41.09 4.55
C LYS A 112 -33.27 -41.68 4.94
N PRO A 113 -34.07 -41.05 5.82
CA PRO A 113 -35.48 -41.37 5.95
C PRO A 113 -36.25 -40.83 4.72
N PRO A 114 -37.37 -41.46 4.33
CA PRO A 114 -38.15 -41.06 3.16
C PRO A 114 -38.86 -39.73 3.39
N LEU A 115 -39.02 -38.97 2.31
CA LEU A 115 -39.79 -37.74 2.25
C LEU A 115 -41.24 -37.99 2.70
N MET A 116 -41.69 -37.23 3.71
CA MET A 116 -43.12 -37.02 3.95
C MET A 116 -43.62 -35.81 3.15
N PRO A 117 -44.88 -35.82 2.70
CA PRO A 117 -45.44 -34.74 1.89
C PRO A 117 -45.60 -33.46 2.71
N THR A 118 -45.33 -32.35 2.03
CA THR A 118 -45.46 -30.97 2.52
C THR A 118 -46.89 -30.66 2.92
N VAL A 119 -47.11 -30.37 4.20
CA VAL A 119 -48.28 -29.62 4.67
C VAL A 119 -47.83 -28.18 4.91
N SER A 120 -48.41 -27.25 4.15
CA SER A 120 -48.20 -25.82 4.31
C SER A 120 -48.57 -25.37 5.73
N PRO A 121 -47.69 -24.70 6.48
CA PRO A 121 -48.11 -24.03 7.69
C PRO A 121 -48.82 -22.72 7.31
N THR A 122 -50.08 -22.62 7.70
CA THR A 122 -50.80 -21.34 7.78
C THR A 122 -50.02 -20.39 8.71
N PRO A 123 -49.84 -19.10 8.39
CA PRO A 123 -49.08 -18.20 9.25
C PRO A 123 -49.81 -18.03 10.58
N ALA A 124 -49.12 -18.30 11.69
CA ALA A 124 -49.59 -17.88 13.00
C ALA A 124 -49.57 -16.34 13.06
N PRO A 125 -50.52 -15.70 13.76
CA PRO A 125 -50.58 -14.26 13.88
C PRO A 125 -49.31 -13.74 14.57
N VAL A 126 -48.68 -12.74 13.95
CA VAL A 126 -47.49 -12.06 14.45
C VAL A 126 -47.86 -11.37 15.76
N ALA A 127 -47.27 -11.85 16.86
CA ALA A 127 -47.36 -11.20 18.15
C ALA A 127 -46.57 -9.88 18.16
N ASP A 128 -47.16 -8.89 18.81
CA ASP A 128 -46.69 -7.55 19.19
C ASP A 128 -45.17 -7.27 19.04
N PRO A 129 -44.74 -6.21 18.32
CA PRO A 129 -43.33 -5.95 18.06
C PRO A 129 -42.67 -5.26 19.26
N GLN A 130 -42.45 -6.00 20.35
CA GLN A 130 -41.50 -5.52 21.35
C GLN A 130 -40.07 -5.60 20.79
N PRO A 131 -39.25 -4.54 20.94
CA PRO A 131 -37.88 -4.54 20.46
C PRO A 131 -37.11 -5.68 21.14
N ARG A 132 -36.39 -6.47 20.32
CA ARG A 132 -35.64 -7.62 20.81
C ARG A 132 -34.45 -7.13 21.64
N GLN A 133 -34.25 -7.67 22.83
CA GLN A 133 -33.04 -7.37 23.62
C GLN A 133 -31.82 -8.09 23.04
N PHE A 134 -30.74 -7.34 22.81
CA PHE A 134 -29.45 -7.84 22.33
C PHE A 134 -28.38 -7.69 23.42
N LYS A 135 -27.45 -8.64 23.51
CA LYS A 135 -26.39 -8.65 24.52
C LYS A 135 -25.07 -8.04 24.03
N SER A 136 -24.90 -7.84 22.72
CA SER A 136 -23.69 -7.25 22.15
C SER A 136 -23.92 -6.63 20.76
N PHE A 137 -23.03 -5.72 20.34
CA PHE A 137 -23.05 -5.15 18.99
C PHE A 137 -22.92 -6.21 17.88
N SER A 138 -22.21 -7.31 18.14
CA SER A 138 -22.10 -8.43 17.20
C SER A 138 -23.43 -9.17 17.00
N GLU A 139 -24.24 -9.29 18.05
CA GLU A 139 -25.59 -9.85 17.95
C GLU A 139 -26.51 -8.93 17.15
N ILE A 140 -26.44 -7.61 17.37
CA ILE A 140 -27.22 -6.62 16.60
C ILE A 140 -26.83 -6.68 15.13
N ALA A 141 -25.53 -6.60 14.82
CA ALA A 141 -25.02 -6.69 13.45
C ALA A 141 -25.38 -8.04 12.80
N GLY A 142 -25.32 -9.15 13.55
CA GLY A 142 -25.76 -10.46 13.08
C GLY A 142 -27.26 -10.53 12.77
N PHE A 143 -28.08 -9.87 13.58
CA PHE A 143 -29.52 -9.78 13.35
C PHE A 143 -29.85 -8.91 12.14
N ILE A 144 -29.26 -7.72 12.03
CA ILE A 144 -29.40 -6.84 10.85
C ILE A 144 -28.94 -7.59 9.60
N TRP A 145 -27.81 -8.30 9.68
CA TRP A 145 -27.30 -9.13 8.60
C TRP A 145 -28.27 -10.23 8.15
N SER A 146 -29.13 -10.75 9.04
CA SER A 146 -30.14 -11.76 8.68
C SER A 146 -31.15 -11.26 7.64
N VAL A 147 -31.21 -9.95 7.37
CA VAL A 147 -31.96 -9.39 6.23
C VAL A 147 -31.44 -9.94 4.90
N ALA A 148 -30.14 -10.24 4.78
CA ALA A 148 -29.55 -10.85 3.58
C ALA A 148 -30.20 -12.20 3.22
N ASP A 149 -30.75 -12.93 4.20
CA ASP A 149 -31.47 -14.17 3.92
C ASP A 149 -32.81 -13.93 3.20
N LEU A 150 -33.45 -12.78 3.43
CA LEU A 150 -34.66 -12.37 2.71
C LEU A 150 -34.35 -11.92 1.29
N LEU A 151 -33.18 -11.30 1.07
CA LEU A 151 -32.77 -10.76 -0.23
C LEU A 151 -32.21 -11.85 -1.17
N ARG A 152 -31.96 -13.06 -0.66
CA ARG A 152 -31.33 -14.14 -1.42
C ARG A 152 -32.24 -14.63 -2.55
N GLY A 153 -31.80 -14.44 -3.78
CA GLY A 153 -32.52 -14.83 -4.99
C GLY A 153 -32.78 -13.61 -5.87
N ASP A 154 -33.40 -12.58 -5.30
CA ASP A 154 -33.75 -11.33 -6.00
C ASP A 154 -32.58 -10.32 -6.05
N PHE A 155 -31.62 -10.45 -5.12
CA PHE A 155 -30.39 -9.68 -5.06
C PHE A 155 -29.15 -10.60 -5.05
N LYS A 156 -28.09 -10.13 -5.69
CA LYS A 156 -26.77 -10.76 -5.62
C LYS A 156 -26.09 -10.40 -4.30
N ALA A 157 -25.17 -11.26 -3.84
CA ALA A 157 -24.53 -11.09 -2.54
C ALA A 157 -23.81 -9.74 -2.34
N HIS A 158 -23.19 -9.21 -3.41
CA HIS A 158 -22.55 -7.90 -3.37
C HIS A 158 -23.54 -6.72 -3.33
N GLU A 159 -24.83 -6.95 -3.64
CA GLU A 159 -25.86 -5.91 -3.62
C GLU A 159 -26.54 -5.80 -2.25
N TYR A 160 -26.37 -6.77 -1.35
CA TYR A 160 -27.04 -6.76 -0.04
C TYR A 160 -26.72 -5.50 0.79
N GLY A 161 -25.50 -4.97 0.65
CA GLY A 161 -25.07 -3.75 1.34
C GLY A 161 -25.89 -2.52 0.93
N GLN A 162 -26.28 -2.45 -0.34
CA GLN A 162 -27.08 -1.34 -0.87
C GLN A 162 -28.47 -1.26 -0.26
N VAL A 163 -28.98 -2.36 0.29
CA VAL A 163 -30.25 -2.38 1.04
C VAL A 163 -30.00 -2.19 2.53
N ILE A 164 -29.12 -3.00 3.11
CA ILE A 164 -28.98 -3.09 4.57
C ILE A 164 -28.40 -1.80 5.18
N LEU A 165 -27.43 -1.17 4.52
CA LEU A 165 -26.78 0.05 5.04
C LEU A 165 -27.74 1.25 5.14
N PRO A 166 -28.46 1.66 4.08
CA PRO A 166 -29.38 2.79 4.18
C PRO A 166 -30.53 2.51 5.15
N PHE A 167 -31.05 1.29 5.24
CA PHE A 167 -32.05 0.95 6.26
C PHE A 167 -31.50 1.04 7.70
N THR A 168 -30.23 0.68 7.92
CA THR A 168 -29.58 0.82 9.22
C THR A 168 -29.46 2.29 9.63
N VAL A 169 -29.02 3.16 8.70
CA VAL A 169 -28.97 4.61 8.90
C VAL A 169 -30.38 5.16 9.15
N LEU A 170 -31.34 4.83 8.29
CA LEU A 170 -32.73 5.29 8.41
C LEU A 170 -33.34 4.89 9.74
N ARG A 171 -33.15 3.64 10.19
CA ARG A 171 -33.66 3.15 11.48
C ARG A 171 -33.06 3.91 12.66
N ARG A 172 -31.77 4.24 12.59
CA ARG A 172 -31.13 5.03 13.65
C ARG A 172 -31.70 6.46 13.71
N LEU A 173 -31.84 7.12 12.57
CA LEU A 173 -32.43 8.46 12.47
C LEU A 173 -33.90 8.45 12.97
N ASP A 174 -34.66 7.42 12.62
CA ASP A 174 -36.03 7.21 13.11
C ASP A 174 -36.06 7.19 14.64
N MET A 175 -35.21 6.37 15.27
CA MET A 175 -35.18 6.23 16.72
C MET A 175 -34.80 7.53 17.43
N ILE A 176 -33.81 8.27 16.93
CA ILE A 176 -33.39 9.55 17.50
C ILE A 176 -34.54 10.56 17.51
N LEU A 177 -35.38 10.57 16.47
CA LEU A 177 -36.52 11.48 16.39
C LEU A 177 -37.74 11.00 17.18
N ALA A 178 -37.82 9.72 17.56
CA ALA A 178 -39.00 9.13 18.20
C ALA A 178 -39.54 9.94 19.38
N PRO A 179 -38.71 10.45 20.31
CA PRO A 179 -39.18 11.25 21.44
C PRO A 179 -39.73 12.64 21.06
N THR A 180 -39.38 13.15 19.87
CA THR A 180 -39.67 14.54 19.47
C THR A 180 -40.59 14.67 18.24
N ARG A 181 -41.01 13.56 17.61
CA ARG A 181 -41.87 13.56 16.41
C ARG A 181 -43.13 14.40 16.57
N GLU A 182 -43.87 14.22 17.66
CA GLU A 182 -45.12 14.97 17.87
C GLU A 182 -44.89 16.48 17.97
N ALA A 183 -43.80 16.89 18.62
CA ALA A 183 -43.41 18.29 18.72
C ALA A 183 -43.05 18.84 17.33
N VAL A 184 -42.30 18.08 16.52
CA VAL A 184 -41.97 18.44 15.14
C VAL A 184 -43.23 18.58 14.29
N TRP A 185 -44.18 17.63 14.34
CA TRP A 185 -45.42 17.70 13.58
C TRP A 185 -46.30 18.89 13.98
N LYS A 186 -46.34 19.21 15.28
CA LYS A 186 -47.07 20.38 15.78
C LYS A 186 -46.41 21.67 15.28
N ALA A 187 -45.08 21.75 15.35
CA ALA A 187 -44.32 22.89 14.84
C ALA A 187 -44.50 23.04 13.33
N ASP A 188 -44.51 21.95 12.58
CA ASP A 188 -44.68 21.97 11.13
C ASP A 188 -46.01 22.60 10.72
N LYS A 189 -47.10 22.21 11.39
CA LYS A 189 -48.42 22.84 11.21
C LYS A 189 -48.43 24.31 11.64
N GLN A 190 -47.81 24.63 12.78
CA GLN A 190 -47.79 25.98 13.32
C GLN A 190 -47.01 26.98 12.44
N TYR A 191 -45.95 26.51 11.78
CA TYR A 191 -45.04 27.34 11.01
C TYR A 191 -45.14 27.11 9.48
N ALA A 192 -46.19 26.43 9.01
CA ALA A 192 -46.39 26.12 7.59
C ALA A 192 -46.38 27.37 6.68
N ASP A 193 -46.97 28.47 7.14
CA ASP A 193 -47.07 29.73 6.39
C ASP A 193 -45.85 30.66 6.56
N LYS A 194 -44.81 30.22 7.30
CA LYS A 194 -43.60 31.02 7.52
C LYS A 194 -42.58 30.80 6.41
N PRO A 195 -41.65 31.77 6.21
CA PRO A 195 -40.52 31.56 5.31
C PRO A 195 -39.72 30.31 5.68
N GLU A 196 -39.21 29.60 4.67
CA GLU A 196 -38.54 28.30 4.84
C GLU A 196 -37.40 28.35 5.86
N THR A 197 -36.60 29.42 5.86
CA THR A 197 -35.50 29.60 6.83
C THR A 197 -35.98 29.68 8.29
N THR A 198 -37.18 30.24 8.50
CA THR A 198 -37.79 30.32 9.83
C THR A 198 -38.45 29.01 10.21
N ARG A 199 -39.20 28.39 9.29
CA ARG A 199 -39.81 27.06 9.50
C ARG A 199 -38.74 26.02 9.84
N HIS A 200 -37.68 25.93 9.04
CA HIS A 200 -36.53 25.05 9.26
C HIS A 200 -35.94 25.19 10.67
N ARG A 201 -35.66 26.43 11.11
CA ARG A 201 -35.11 26.70 12.45
C ARG A 201 -36.05 26.26 13.57
N MET A 202 -37.36 26.48 13.41
CA MET A 202 -38.34 26.08 14.42
C MET A 202 -38.52 24.55 14.46
N LEU A 203 -38.42 23.86 13.33
CA LEU A 203 -38.45 22.40 13.25
C LEU A 203 -37.22 21.77 13.92
N LEU A 204 -36.02 22.31 13.70
CA LEU A 204 -34.80 21.88 14.41
C LEU A 204 -34.90 22.11 15.93
N ARG A 205 -35.54 23.21 16.35
CA ARG A 205 -35.80 23.43 17.78
C ARG A 205 -36.79 22.40 18.33
N ALA A 206 -37.83 22.08 17.55
CA ALA A 206 -38.86 21.11 17.95
C ALA A 206 -38.34 19.67 17.98
N SER A 207 -37.31 19.34 17.20
CA SER A 207 -36.67 18.02 17.21
C SER A 207 -35.77 17.79 18.44
N GLY A 208 -35.73 18.73 19.39
CA GLY A 208 -34.88 18.64 20.58
C GLY A 208 -33.47 19.18 20.37
N GLY A 209 -33.25 19.93 19.28
CA GLY A 209 -31.94 20.49 18.94
C GLY A 209 -31.02 19.52 18.18
N VAL A 210 -31.49 18.31 17.86
CA VAL A 210 -30.79 17.42 16.92
C VAL A 210 -30.78 18.08 15.54
N GLY A 211 -29.65 18.00 14.81
CA GLY A 211 -29.39 18.75 13.57
C GLY A 211 -30.27 18.41 12.37
N PHE A 212 -31.38 17.69 12.57
CA PHE A 212 -32.31 17.26 11.53
C PHE A 212 -33.73 17.09 12.10
N TYR A 213 -34.71 16.89 11.22
CA TYR A 213 -36.10 16.61 11.58
C TYR A 213 -36.77 15.77 10.49
N ASN A 214 -37.96 15.22 10.80
CA ASN A 214 -38.85 14.62 9.82
C ASN A 214 -40.29 15.10 10.02
N VAL A 215 -40.90 15.69 8.98
CA VAL A 215 -42.29 16.17 9.00
C VAL A 215 -43.31 15.15 8.51
N SER A 216 -42.84 14.02 7.98
CA SER A 216 -43.70 12.90 7.57
C SER A 216 -44.42 12.32 8.79
N GLN A 217 -45.69 11.96 8.60
CA GLN A 217 -46.48 11.26 9.61
C GLN A 217 -46.21 9.75 9.61
N PHE A 218 -45.22 9.27 8.87
CA PHE A 218 -44.76 7.89 8.95
C PHE A 218 -43.63 7.73 9.96
N ASP A 219 -43.55 6.53 10.51
CA ASP A 219 -42.44 5.98 11.29
C ASP A 219 -42.36 4.48 10.97
N PHE A 220 -41.38 3.75 11.50
CA PHE A 220 -41.26 2.33 11.17
C PHE A 220 -42.48 1.49 11.56
N GLU A 221 -43.24 1.88 12.60
CA GLU A 221 -44.48 1.20 12.93
C GLU A 221 -45.51 1.38 11.81
N ARG A 222 -45.77 2.63 11.40
CA ARG A 222 -46.73 2.97 10.33
C ARG A 222 -46.27 2.52 8.94
N LEU A 223 -44.97 2.47 8.68
CA LEU A 223 -44.40 1.96 7.43
C LEU A 223 -44.62 0.44 7.27
N THR A 224 -44.74 -0.28 8.38
CA THR A 224 -45.01 -1.73 8.40
C THR A 224 -46.50 -2.07 8.48
N ALA A 225 -47.39 -1.07 8.61
CA ALA A 225 -48.83 -1.26 8.54
C ALA A 225 -49.29 -1.55 7.09
N PRO A 226 -50.39 -2.29 6.88
CA PRO A 226 -50.89 -2.59 5.54
C PRO A 226 -51.15 -1.32 4.72
N GLY A 227 -50.59 -1.24 3.50
CA GLY A 227 -50.75 -0.08 2.63
C GLY A 227 -49.77 -0.08 1.45
N PRO A 228 -49.72 1.02 0.67
CA PRO A 228 -48.77 1.18 -0.43
C PRO A 228 -47.36 1.44 0.13
N HIS A 229 -46.61 0.38 0.44
CA HIS A 229 -45.34 0.48 1.16
C HIS A 229 -44.31 1.37 0.47
N ALA A 230 -44.12 1.24 -0.85
CA ALA A 230 -43.20 2.11 -1.60
C ALA A 230 -43.56 3.59 -1.45
N ASP A 231 -44.82 3.97 -1.71
CA ASP A 231 -45.28 5.37 -1.60
C ASP A 231 -45.11 5.91 -0.18
N ASN A 232 -45.42 5.09 0.83
CA ASN A 232 -45.26 5.45 2.25
C ASN A 232 -43.78 5.70 2.60
N PHE A 233 -42.87 4.85 2.12
CA PHE A 233 -41.43 5.02 2.31
C PHE A 233 -40.89 6.25 1.60
N ILE A 234 -41.32 6.51 0.36
CA ILE A 234 -40.95 7.71 -0.40
C ILE A 234 -41.44 8.96 0.34
N ALA A 235 -42.68 8.96 0.84
CA ALA A 235 -43.22 10.05 1.65
C ALA A 235 -42.47 10.24 2.97
N TYR A 236 -42.03 9.15 3.61
CA TYR A 236 -41.21 9.19 4.83
C TYR A 236 -39.83 9.81 4.59
N ILE A 237 -39.15 9.41 3.51
CA ILE A 237 -37.85 9.96 3.12
C ILE A 237 -37.97 11.44 2.75
N ASN A 238 -39.00 11.80 1.96
CA ASN A 238 -39.23 13.18 1.54
C ASN A 238 -39.58 14.12 2.70
N GLY A 239 -40.06 13.59 3.82
CA GLY A 239 -40.34 14.37 5.03
C GLY A 239 -39.10 14.79 5.82
N PHE A 240 -37.93 14.18 5.57
CA PHE A 240 -36.70 14.56 6.25
C PHE A 240 -36.15 15.92 5.79
N SER A 241 -35.40 16.59 6.66
CA SER A 241 -34.61 17.77 6.32
C SER A 241 -33.59 17.49 5.21
N ASN A 242 -33.21 18.53 4.45
CA ASN A 242 -32.38 18.40 3.23
C ASN A 242 -31.06 17.66 3.46
N ASN A 243 -30.40 17.89 4.58
CA ASN A 243 -29.15 17.21 4.94
C ASN A 243 -29.29 15.68 5.03
N VAL A 244 -30.39 15.19 5.60
CA VAL A 244 -30.68 13.74 5.67
C VAL A 244 -31.08 13.20 4.30
N ARG A 245 -31.86 13.96 3.52
CA ARG A 245 -32.23 13.54 2.16
C ARG A 245 -30.99 13.36 1.27
N ASP A 246 -30.06 14.31 1.32
CA ASP A 246 -28.78 14.24 0.60
C ASP A 246 -27.94 13.02 1.02
N ILE A 247 -27.90 12.69 2.32
CA ILE A 247 -27.28 11.44 2.81
C ILE A 247 -27.93 10.21 2.17
N LEU A 248 -29.26 10.12 2.16
CA LEU A 248 -29.99 8.97 1.63
C LEU A 248 -29.89 8.84 0.09
N GLU A 249 -29.76 9.95 -0.62
CA GLU A 249 -29.54 9.98 -2.07
C GLU A 249 -28.21 9.33 -2.46
N HIS A 250 -27.15 9.50 -1.67
CA HIS A 250 -25.85 8.85 -1.92
C HIS A 250 -25.88 7.32 -1.80
N PHE A 251 -26.87 6.75 -1.10
CA PHE A 251 -27.14 5.30 -1.11
C PHE A 251 -28.03 4.85 -2.27
N ARG A 252 -28.53 5.78 -3.10
CA ARG A 252 -29.55 5.53 -4.13
C ARG A 252 -30.78 4.81 -3.55
N PHE A 253 -31.21 5.26 -2.38
CA PHE A 253 -32.14 4.46 -1.58
C PHE A 253 -33.53 4.30 -2.23
N THR A 254 -33.99 5.31 -2.98
CA THR A 254 -35.25 5.24 -3.74
C THR A 254 -35.27 4.08 -4.73
N ASP A 255 -34.18 3.88 -5.49
CA ASP A 255 -34.05 2.76 -6.42
C ASP A 255 -34.18 1.40 -5.71
N GLN A 256 -33.65 1.32 -4.48
CA GLN A 256 -33.73 0.10 -3.68
C GLN A 256 -35.14 -0.14 -3.14
N ILE A 257 -35.87 0.92 -2.74
CA ILE A 257 -37.26 0.82 -2.31
C ILE A 257 -38.14 0.29 -3.45
N GLU A 258 -38.03 0.86 -4.65
CA GLU A 258 -38.79 0.41 -5.82
C GLU A 258 -38.50 -1.06 -6.17
N ARG A 259 -37.22 -1.46 -6.13
CA ARG A 259 -36.83 -2.85 -6.40
C ARG A 259 -37.34 -3.80 -5.31
N LEU A 260 -37.28 -3.43 -4.04
CA LEU A 260 -37.79 -4.26 -2.95
C LEU A 260 -39.30 -4.42 -3.01
N ASP A 261 -40.04 -3.35 -3.32
CA ASP A 261 -41.50 -3.37 -3.43
C ASP A 261 -41.95 -4.26 -4.59
N LYS A 262 -41.30 -4.14 -5.76
CA LYS A 262 -41.58 -4.98 -6.93
C LYS A 262 -41.39 -6.48 -6.69
N ASN A 263 -40.57 -6.87 -5.72
CA ASN A 263 -40.32 -8.27 -5.36
C ASN A 263 -41.03 -8.69 -4.06
N ASP A 264 -41.98 -7.89 -3.54
CA ASP A 264 -42.71 -8.17 -2.29
C ASP A 264 -41.80 -8.29 -1.04
N LEU A 265 -40.62 -7.67 -1.08
CA LEU A 265 -39.62 -7.75 -0.01
C LEU A 265 -39.63 -6.52 0.92
N LEU A 266 -40.14 -5.38 0.47
CA LEU A 266 -40.03 -4.11 1.20
C LEU A 266 -40.63 -4.18 2.60
N LEU A 267 -41.84 -4.72 2.74
CA LEU A 267 -42.49 -4.91 4.04
C LEU A 267 -41.68 -5.83 4.96
N LEU A 268 -41.18 -6.95 4.45
CA LEU A 268 -40.42 -7.93 5.24
C LEU A 268 -39.11 -7.33 5.77
N VAL A 269 -38.42 -6.56 4.94
CA VAL A 269 -37.21 -5.83 5.33
C VAL A 269 -37.54 -4.76 6.37
N ALA A 270 -38.59 -3.96 6.15
CA ALA A 270 -39.02 -2.93 7.09
C ALA A 270 -39.37 -3.51 8.47
N GLN A 271 -40.09 -4.64 8.52
CA GLN A 271 -40.43 -5.35 9.76
C GLN A 271 -39.20 -5.84 10.52
N LYS A 272 -38.18 -6.35 9.81
CA LYS A 272 -36.90 -6.72 10.43
C LYS A 272 -36.25 -5.53 11.13
N PHE A 273 -36.16 -4.38 10.46
CA PHE A 273 -35.54 -3.18 11.04
C PHE A 273 -36.36 -2.55 12.16
N ALA A 274 -37.70 -2.64 12.09
CA ALA A 274 -38.57 -2.21 13.19
C ALA A 274 -38.31 -2.99 14.50
N GLY A 275 -37.83 -4.24 14.41
CA GLY A 275 -37.49 -5.08 15.55
C GLY A 275 -36.15 -4.78 16.23
N VAL A 276 -35.39 -3.78 15.76
CA VAL A 276 -34.09 -3.38 16.34
C VAL A 276 -34.19 -1.99 16.94
N ASP A 277 -33.67 -1.84 18.16
CA ASP A 277 -33.46 -0.54 18.78
C ASP A 277 -32.02 -0.07 18.53
N LEU A 278 -31.88 1.04 17.80
CA LEU A 278 -30.60 1.69 17.49
C LEU A 278 -30.50 3.08 18.12
N HIS A 279 -31.35 3.39 19.10
CA HIS A 279 -31.29 4.66 19.82
C HIS A 279 -29.94 4.84 20.51
N PRO A 280 -29.36 6.06 20.57
CA PRO A 280 -28.09 6.33 21.25
C PRO A 280 -28.00 5.82 22.69
N ASP A 281 -29.13 5.77 23.42
CA ASP A 281 -29.20 5.24 24.79
C ASP A 281 -28.93 3.72 24.87
N GLN A 282 -29.23 2.99 23.80
CA GLN A 282 -28.98 1.54 23.72
C GLN A 282 -27.69 1.22 22.97
N VAL A 283 -27.42 1.99 21.91
CA VAL A 283 -26.26 1.81 21.05
C VAL A 283 -25.56 3.15 20.88
N SER A 284 -24.45 3.31 21.61
CA SER A 284 -23.59 4.49 21.51
C SER A 284 -23.08 4.71 20.08
N ASN A 285 -22.57 5.91 19.80
CA ASN A 285 -21.99 6.21 18.48
C ASN A 285 -20.81 5.29 18.14
N ALA A 286 -19.88 5.05 19.08
CA ALA A 286 -18.85 4.02 18.97
C ALA A 286 -19.41 2.63 18.64
N GLY A 287 -20.49 2.25 19.34
CA GLY A 287 -21.18 0.97 19.14
C GLY A 287 -21.76 0.85 17.74
N MET A 288 -22.32 1.94 17.21
CA MET A 288 -22.84 2.00 15.85
C MET A 288 -21.75 1.97 14.79
N GLY A 289 -20.63 2.65 15.02
CA GLY A 289 -19.43 2.48 14.20
C GLY A 289 -19.00 1.02 14.13
N SER A 290 -19.03 0.31 15.28
CA SER A 290 -18.72 -1.13 15.35
C SER A 290 -19.74 -2.00 14.60
N ILE A 291 -21.03 -1.63 14.61
CA ILE A 291 -22.07 -2.32 13.83
C ILE A 291 -21.85 -2.11 12.33
N PHE A 292 -21.63 -0.88 11.87
CA PHE A 292 -21.37 -0.60 10.46
C PHE A 292 -20.12 -1.31 9.96
N GLU A 293 -19.04 -1.30 10.75
CA GLU A 293 -17.82 -2.07 10.51
C GLU A 293 -18.12 -3.56 10.29
N GLU A 294 -18.85 -4.17 11.21
CA GLU A 294 -19.19 -5.60 11.16
C GLU A 294 -20.10 -5.93 9.97
N LEU A 295 -21.04 -5.04 9.61
CA LEU A 295 -21.90 -5.19 8.44
C LEU A 295 -21.10 -5.10 7.14
N ILE A 296 -20.27 -4.07 6.98
CA ILE A 296 -19.43 -3.88 5.79
C ILE A 296 -18.40 -5.00 5.64
N ARG A 297 -17.82 -5.45 6.75
CA ARG A 297 -16.95 -6.64 6.77
C ARG A 297 -17.66 -7.87 6.22
N LYS A 298 -18.90 -8.15 6.65
CA LYS A 298 -19.68 -9.28 6.14
C LYS A 298 -20.03 -9.13 4.66
N PHE A 299 -20.29 -7.91 4.16
CA PHE A 299 -20.51 -7.67 2.72
C PHE A 299 -19.29 -8.05 1.90
N ALA A 300 -18.11 -7.57 2.31
CA ALA A 300 -16.90 -7.83 1.56
C ALA A 300 -16.42 -9.30 1.63
N GLU A 301 -16.63 -9.99 2.77
CA GLU A 301 -16.42 -11.45 2.86
C GLU A 301 -17.29 -12.23 1.86
N GLN A 302 -18.46 -11.71 1.48
CA GLN A 302 -19.34 -12.34 0.49
C GLN A 302 -19.11 -11.89 -0.96
N SER A 303 -18.65 -10.65 -1.19
CA SER A 303 -18.38 -10.13 -2.54
C SER A 303 -17.02 -10.55 -3.10
N ASN A 304 -16.17 -11.19 -2.30
CA ASN A 304 -14.78 -11.52 -2.66
C ASN A 304 -13.94 -10.26 -2.98
N GLU A 305 -14.43 -9.09 -2.57
CA GLU A 305 -13.72 -7.81 -2.54
C GLU A 305 -12.95 -7.68 -1.22
N THR A 306 -11.91 -6.86 -1.22
CA THR A 306 -10.99 -6.68 -0.09
C THR A 306 -11.61 -5.81 1.01
N ALA A 307 -12.34 -6.42 1.95
CA ALA A 307 -13.08 -5.81 3.08
C ALA A 307 -12.43 -4.64 3.84
N GLY A 308 -11.14 -4.72 4.07
CA GLY A 308 -10.32 -3.80 4.85
C GLY A 308 -9.71 -2.63 4.06
N GLU A 309 -10.22 -2.29 2.87
CA GLU A 309 -9.97 -0.96 2.28
C GLU A 309 -10.82 0.11 3.00
N HIS A 310 -11.78 -0.33 3.83
CA HIS A 310 -12.78 0.55 4.41
C HIS A 310 -12.59 0.85 5.90
N PHE A 311 -11.72 0.13 6.63
CA PHE A 311 -11.62 0.29 8.09
C PHE A 311 -10.23 0.10 8.69
N THR A 312 -9.99 0.92 9.70
CA THR A 312 -8.84 0.82 10.59
C THR A 312 -9.28 0.18 11.90
N PRO A 313 -8.58 -0.84 12.41
CA PRO A 313 -8.91 -1.44 13.70
C PRO A 313 -8.94 -0.40 14.82
N ARG A 314 -9.96 -0.44 15.69
CA ARG A 314 -10.20 0.57 16.74
C ARG A 314 -9.02 0.72 17.69
N GLU A 315 -8.33 -0.36 18.01
CA GLU A 315 -7.13 -0.34 18.85
C GLU A 315 -5.94 0.38 18.19
N VAL A 316 -5.84 0.32 16.85
CA VAL A 316 -4.84 1.08 16.09
C VAL A 316 -5.20 2.56 16.10
N ILE A 317 -6.48 2.90 15.89
CA ILE A 317 -6.96 4.28 15.96
C ILE A 317 -6.67 4.87 17.35
N ARG A 318 -7.04 4.16 18.42
CA ARG A 318 -6.75 4.58 19.80
C ARG A 318 -5.26 4.83 20.01
N PHE A 319 -4.40 3.92 19.55
CA PHE A 319 -2.96 4.12 19.66
C PHE A 319 -2.46 5.35 18.89
N MET A 320 -2.92 5.58 17.67
CA MET A 320 -2.57 6.79 16.92
C MET A 320 -3.02 8.07 17.64
N VAL A 321 -4.22 8.06 18.23
CA VAL A 321 -4.75 9.19 19.02
C VAL A 321 -3.88 9.44 20.26
N GLU A 322 -3.41 8.39 20.95
CA GLU A 322 -2.47 8.55 22.07
C GLU A 322 -1.16 9.22 21.63
N LEU A 323 -0.58 8.79 20.50
CA LEU A 323 0.65 9.41 19.96
C LEU A 323 0.48 10.89 19.59
N LEU A 324 -0.73 11.29 19.20
CA LEU A 324 -1.06 12.68 18.90
C LEU A 324 -1.21 13.51 20.18
N TYR A 325 -1.93 12.99 21.17
CA TYR A 325 -2.34 13.73 22.37
C TYR A 325 -1.30 13.73 23.49
N VAL A 326 -0.40 12.76 23.52
CA VAL A 326 0.57 12.58 24.62
C VAL A 326 1.45 13.81 24.88
N GLU A 327 1.87 14.53 23.83
CA GLU A 327 2.68 15.76 23.97
C GLU A 327 1.82 16.99 24.33
N ASP A 328 0.50 16.90 24.21
CA ASP A 328 -0.44 18.00 24.44
C ASP A 328 -1.38 17.76 25.64
N GLU A 329 -1.15 16.74 26.46
CA GLU A 329 -2.03 16.33 27.57
C GLU A 329 -2.43 17.51 28.48
N GLN A 330 -1.47 18.36 28.83
CA GLN A 330 -1.73 19.54 29.66
C GLN A 330 -2.67 20.55 28.99
N GLN A 331 -2.49 20.78 27.68
CA GLN A 331 -3.34 21.71 26.93
C GLN A 331 -4.74 21.12 26.71
N LEU A 332 -4.81 19.83 26.38
CA LEU A 332 -6.06 19.09 26.18
C LEU A 332 -6.86 18.95 27.48
N GLY A 333 -6.20 18.99 28.64
CA GLY A 333 -6.85 19.01 29.96
C GLY A 333 -7.42 20.37 30.37
N THR A 334 -7.22 21.43 29.58
CA THR A 334 -7.78 22.75 29.92
C THR A 334 -9.31 22.77 29.74
N PRO A 335 -10.08 23.35 30.68
CA PRO A 335 -11.54 23.43 30.55
C PRO A 335 -11.95 24.17 29.28
N GLN A 336 -12.97 23.65 28.58
CA GLN A 336 -13.52 24.25 27.35
C GLN A 336 -12.50 24.40 26.20
N VAL A 337 -11.48 23.55 26.18
CA VAL A 337 -10.52 23.53 25.08
C VAL A 337 -11.22 23.18 23.77
N ILE A 338 -10.97 23.97 22.73
CA ILE A 338 -11.43 23.70 21.37
C ILE A 338 -10.23 23.29 20.53
N ARG A 339 -10.34 22.15 19.85
CA ARG A 339 -9.34 21.66 18.90
C ARG A 339 -9.98 21.25 17.59
N THR A 340 -9.20 21.21 16.53
CA THR A 340 -9.65 20.75 15.21
C THR A 340 -8.89 19.51 14.75
N LEU A 341 -9.59 18.58 14.10
CA LEU A 341 -9.00 17.35 13.56
C LEU A 341 -9.44 17.11 12.11
N TYR A 342 -8.51 16.68 11.25
CA TYR A 342 -8.81 16.36 9.84
C TYR A 342 -8.34 14.96 9.43
N ASP A 343 -9.18 14.25 8.68
CA ASP A 343 -8.84 13.01 7.97
C ASP A 343 -9.15 13.16 6.46
N PRO A 344 -8.13 13.13 5.56
CA PRO A 344 -8.32 13.28 4.12
C PRO A 344 -8.83 12.03 3.40
N ALA A 345 -8.99 10.90 4.10
CA ALA A 345 -9.52 9.66 3.58
C ALA A 345 -10.37 8.99 4.66
N CYS A 346 -11.40 9.71 5.12
CA CYS A 346 -12.07 9.44 6.38
C CYS A 346 -12.92 8.17 6.39
N GLY A 347 -13.18 7.55 5.23
CA GLY A 347 -14.04 6.37 5.12
C GLY A 347 -15.41 6.63 5.76
N THR A 348 -15.78 5.77 6.70
CA THR A 348 -17.03 5.87 7.48
C THR A 348 -16.94 6.78 8.71
N GLY A 349 -15.82 7.48 8.92
CA GLY A 349 -15.63 8.41 10.04
C GLY A 349 -15.11 7.79 11.34
N GLY A 350 -14.74 6.50 11.33
CA GLY A 350 -14.32 5.79 12.54
C GLY A 350 -13.14 6.44 13.29
N MET A 351 -12.18 7.00 12.57
CA MET A 351 -11.04 7.72 13.14
C MET A 351 -11.46 9.02 13.84
N LEU A 352 -12.32 9.81 13.18
CA LEU A 352 -12.87 11.05 13.72
C LEU A 352 -13.61 10.77 15.03
N SER A 353 -14.48 9.75 15.00
CA SER A 353 -15.33 9.41 16.13
C SER A 353 -14.59 8.88 17.35
N VAL A 354 -13.56 8.05 17.16
CA VAL A 354 -12.74 7.57 18.28
C VAL A 354 -11.86 8.67 18.85
N ALA A 355 -11.33 9.56 18.02
CA ALA A 355 -10.52 10.68 18.51
C ALA A 355 -11.35 11.61 19.41
N GLU A 356 -12.59 11.93 19.00
CA GLU A 356 -13.53 12.72 19.79
C GLU A 356 -13.89 12.01 21.12
N GLU A 357 -14.32 10.75 21.06
CA GLU A 357 -14.69 9.98 22.26
C GLU A 357 -13.52 9.91 23.25
N HIS A 358 -12.32 9.63 22.77
CA HIS A 358 -11.13 9.54 23.60
C HIS A 358 -10.73 10.87 24.25
N LEU A 359 -10.99 12.00 23.56
CA LEU A 359 -10.81 13.33 24.14
C LEU A 359 -11.85 13.59 25.25
N LEU A 360 -13.13 13.31 24.98
CA LEU A 360 -14.23 13.53 25.92
C LEU A 360 -14.18 12.62 27.15
N GLU A 361 -13.66 11.39 27.01
CA GLU A 361 -13.36 10.48 28.13
C GLU A 361 -12.39 11.12 29.15
N ARG A 362 -11.49 11.99 28.69
CA ARG A 362 -10.48 12.68 29.51
C ARG A 362 -10.90 14.07 29.96
N ASN A 363 -11.57 14.81 29.07
CA ASN A 363 -12.03 16.16 29.30
C ASN A 363 -13.45 16.32 28.74
N PRO A 364 -14.49 16.08 29.56
CA PRO A 364 -15.89 16.17 29.12
C PRO A 364 -16.31 17.57 28.63
N ASP A 365 -15.59 18.62 29.01
CA ASP A 365 -15.85 20.00 28.60
C ASP A 365 -15.13 20.38 27.30
N ALA A 366 -14.30 19.51 26.73
CA ALA A 366 -13.59 19.76 25.49
C ALA A 366 -14.53 19.73 24.27
N GLN A 367 -14.12 20.38 23.18
CA GLN A 367 -14.78 20.29 21.89
C GLN A 367 -13.75 19.95 20.80
N LEU A 368 -14.02 18.90 20.03
CA LEU A 368 -13.23 18.53 18.87
C LEU A 368 -14.05 18.80 17.61
N ARG A 369 -13.66 19.80 16.82
CA ARG A 369 -14.27 20.03 15.50
C ARG A 369 -13.59 19.15 14.47
N VAL A 370 -14.33 18.20 13.93
CA VAL A 370 -13.82 17.22 12.99
C VAL A 370 -14.11 17.61 11.54
N TYR A 371 -13.17 17.30 10.66
CA TYR A 371 -13.22 17.53 9.22
C TYR A 371 -12.84 16.24 8.51
N GLY A 372 -13.48 15.96 7.39
CA GLY A 372 -13.26 14.72 6.64
C GLY A 372 -13.39 14.91 5.14
N GLN A 373 -12.71 14.06 4.38
CA GLN A 373 -12.96 13.90 2.96
C GLN A 373 -12.93 12.42 2.57
N GLU A 374 -13.86 12.01 1.72
CA GLU A 374 -13.98 10.63 1.26
C GLU A 374 -14.32 10.58 -0.24
N LEU A 375 -13.76 9.59 -0.94
CA LEU A 375 -13.97 9.38 -2.37
C LEU A 375 -15.26 8.58 -2.65
N ASN A 376 -15.54 7.57 -1.81
CA ASN A 376 -16.67 6.66 -1.98
C ASN A 376 -17.98 7.29 -1.43
N PRO A 377 -19.02 7.45 -2.27
CA PRO A 377 -20.27 8.11 -1.85
C PRO A 377 -21.00 7.44 -0.68
N GLU A 378 -21.00 6.10 -0.60
CA GLU A 378 -21.67 5.37 0.48
C GLU A 378 -20.93 5.55 1.81
N SER A 379 -19.60 5.45 1.80
CA SER A 379 -18.76 5.68 2.98
C SER A 379 -18.88 7.12 3.47
N TYR A 380 -18.86 8.08 2.55
CA TYR A 380 -19.15 9.49 2.80
C TYR A 380 -20.51 9.68 3.49
N ALA A 381 -21.56 9.04 2.96
CA ALA A 381 -22.91 9.15 3.52
C ALA A 381 -22.99 8.58 4.95
N ILE A 382 -22.32 7.46 5.23
CA ILE A 382 -22.22 6.89 6.58
C ILE A 382 -21.49 7.86 7.52
N CYS A 383 -20.33 8.38 7.11
CA CYS A 383 -19.56 9.33 7.91
C CYS A 383 -20.38 10.58 8.21
N ARG A 384 -21.04 11.15 7.19
CA ARG A 384 -21.85 12.37 7.34
C ARG A 384 -23.07 12.15 8.23
N ALA A 385 -23.70 10.97 8.17
CA ALA A 385 -24.77 10.60 9.09
C ALA A 385 -24.27 10.49 10.54
N ASP A 386 -23.10 9.89 10.78
CA ASP A 386 -22.52 9.76 12.12
C ASP A 386 -22.21 11.14 12.73
N MET A 387 -21.56 12.04 11.96
CA MET A 387 -21.29 13.41 12.40
C MET A 387 -22.59 14.17 12.73
N LEU A 388 -23.60 14.06 11.87
CA LEU A 388 -24.90 14.70 12.10
C LEU A 388 -25.58 14.22 13.39
N ILE A 389 -25.50 12.92 13.68
CA ILE A 389 -26.08 12.30 14.88
C ILE A 389 -25.36 12.76 16.15
N LYS A 390 -24.05 12.98 16.07
CA LYS A 390 -23.22 13.50 17.17
C LYS A 390 -23.45 14.99 17.45
N GLY A 391 -24.12 15.69 16.53
CA GLY A 391 -24.28 17.15 16.61
C GLY A 391 -23.10 17.92 16.03
N ASP A 392 -22.17 17.24 15.35
CA ASP A 392 -21.12 17.88 14.56
C ASP A 392 -21.68 18.51 13.29
N ASP A 393 -20.89 19.42 12.71
CA ASP A 393 -21.21 20.03 11.42
C ASP A 393 -20.93 19.03 10.28
N ALA A 394 -22.00 18.38 9.82
CA ALA A 394 -21.98 17.45 8.69
C ALA A 394 -21.44 18.08 7.38
N GLU A 395 -21.42 19.41 7.25
CA GLU A 395 -20.81 20.09 6.10
C GLU A 395 -19.28 20.06 6.10
N HIS A 396 -18.66 19.70 7.22
CA HIS A 396 -17.21 19.48 7.30
C HIS A 396 -16.76 18.16 6.65
N ILE A 397 -17.69 17.28 6.28
CA ILE A 397 -17.39 16.07 5.51
C ILE A 397 -17.60 16.39 4.03
N LYS A 398 -16.59 16.14 3.20
CA LYS A 398 -16.63 16.41 1.75
C LYS A 398 -16.53 15.13 0.94
N LEU A 399 -17.29 15.07 -0.16
CA LEU A 399 -17.20 14.01 -1.16
C LEU A 399 -16.26 14.44 -2.28
N GLY A 400 -15.31 13.57 -2.66
CA GLY A 400 -14.44 13.79 -3.81
C GLY A 400 -13.00 13.31 -3.59
N ASN A 401 -12.19 13.33 -4.64
CA ASN A 401 -10.80 12.90 -4.57
C ASN A 401 -9.91 13.99 -3.91
N SER A 402 -9.29 13.68 -2.77
CA SER A 402 -8.48 14.64 -1.99
C SER A 402 -7.28 15.22 -2.76
N PHE A 403 -6.79 14.54 -3.81
CA PHE A 403 -5.71 15.04 -4.64
C PHE A 403 -6.20 16.04 -5.70
N SER A 404 -7.23 15.70 -6.48
CA SER A 404 -7.71 16.55 -7.58
C SER A 404 -8.77 17.58 -7.17
N GLU A 405 -9.50 17.32 -6.09
CA GLU A 405 -10.66 18.08 -5.64
C GLU A 405 -10.58 18.29 -4.13
N ASP A 406 -9.63 19.12 -3.69
CA ASP A 406 -9.43 19.44 -2.27
C ASP A 406 -10.65 20.17 -1.70
N GLY A 407 -11.51 19.43 -0.99
CA GLY A 407 -12.74 19.96 -0.39
C GLY A 407 -12.47 20.95 0.76
N HIS A 408 -11.23 21.01 1.23
CA HIS A 408 -10.80 21.75 2.41
C HIS A 408 -9.57 22.62 2.10
N ALA A 409 -9.48 23.21 0.90
CA ALA A 409 -8.29 23.91 0.40
C ALA A 409 -7.63 24.89 1.38
N LYS A 410 -8.43 25.64 2.16
CA LYS A 410 -7.97 26.66 3.11
C LYS A 410 -7.92 26.20 4.57
N LEU A 411 -8.25 24.94 4.84
CA LEU A 411 -8.33 24.40 6.19
C LEU A 411 -6.94 24.30 6.82
N GLN A 412 -6.82 24.73 8.06
CA GLN A 412 -5.67 24.47 8.93
C GLN A 412 -6.15 23.89 10.25
N VAL A 413 -5.55 22.79 10.71
CA VAL A 413 -6.03 22.06 11.89
C VAL A 413 -4.96 21.75 12.92
N ASP A 414 -5.35 21.50 14.17
CA ASP A 414 -4.44 21.12 15.25
C ASP A 414 -3.89 19.69 15.07
N TYR A 415 -4.77 18.77 14.69
CA TYR A 415 -4.47 17.34 14.58
C TYR A 415 -4.86 16.81 13.21
N LEU A 416 -4.07 15.87 12.69
CA LEU A 416 -4.44 15.12 11.49
C LEU A 416 -4.22 13.63 11.72
N LEU A 417 -5.18 12.83 11.28
CA LEU A 417 -5.20 11.40 11.54
C LEU A 417 -5.70 10.69 10.28
N SER A 418 -4.96 9.71 9.77
CA SER A 418 -5.41 9.00 8.56
C SER A 418 -4.80 7.61 8.40
N ASN A 419 -5.57 6.72 7.77
CA ASN A 419 -5.09 5.45 7.22
C ASN A 419 -5.52 5.39 5.74
N PRO A 420 -4.79 6.08 4.85
CA PRO A 420 -5.14 6.10 3.44
C PRO A 420 -4.95 4.72 2.78
N PRO A 421 -5.60 4.47 1.63
CA PRO A 421 -5.39 3.23 0.88
C PRO A 421 -3.91 3.06 0.49
N PHE A 422 -3.33 1.90 0.85
CA PHE A 422 -1.92 1.62 0.62
C PHE A 422 -1.59 1.46 -0.88
N GLY A 423 -0.60 2.20 -1.37
CA GLY A 423 -0.15 2.06 -2.75
C GLY A 423 -1.21 2.45 -3.78
N VAL A 424 -2.05 3.44 -3.45
CA VAL A 424 -3.14 3.88 -4.33
C VAL A 424 -2.60 4.33 -5.69
N ASP A 425 -3.21 3.86 -6.77
CA ASP A 425 -2.93 4.41 -8.10
C ASP A 425 -3.61 5.79 -8.22
N TRP A 426 -2.82 6.81 -8.51
CA TRP A 426 -3.29 8.19 -8.65
C TRP A 426 -3.31 8.65 -10.10
N THR A 427 -3.32 7.72 -11.08
CA THR A 427 -3.34 8.06 -12.52
C THR A 427 -4.48 9.00 -12.89
N LYS A 428 -5.66 8.82 -12.29
CA LYS A 428 -6.83 9.70 -12.51
C LYS A 428 -6.63 11.13 -12.02
N ALA A 429 -5.93 11.32 -10.90
CA ALA A 429 -5.62 12.64 -10.35
C ALA A 429 -4.33 13.25 -10.94
N ALA A 430 -3.62 12.51 -11.80
CA ALA A 430 -2.23 12.79 -12.06
C ALA A 430 -1.96 14.06 -12.84
N ASP A 431 -2.92 14.54 -13.62
CA ASP A 431 -2.77 15.79 -14.36
C ASP A 431 -3.03 16.99 -13.45
N ALA A 432 -3.99 16.92 -12.52
CA ALA A 432 -4.22 17.95 -11.51
C ALA A 432 -3.01 18.09 -10.56
N VAL A 433 -2.48 16.95 -10.07
CA VAL A 433 -1.29 16.92 -9.21
C VAL A 433 -0.06 17.48 -9.91
N ARG A 434 0.19 17.10 -11.18
CA ARG A 434 1.31 17.64 -11.97
C ARG A 434 1.16 19.14 -12.23
N ALA A 435 -0.04 19.58 -12.60
CA ALA A 435 -0.31 21.00 -12.83
C ALA A 435 -0.04 21.83 -11.57
N GLU A 436 -0.45 21.35 -10.39
CA GLU A 436 -0.17 22.04 -9.13
C GLU A 436 1.34 22.07 -8.81
N HIS A 437 2.03 20.93 -8.95
CA HIS A 437 3.47 20.84 -8.75
C HIS A 437 4.25 21.81 -9.66
N GLU A 438 3.90 21.85 -10.96
CA GLU A 438 4.58 22.70 -11.95
C GLU A 438 4.25 24.19 -11.78
N SER A 439 3.01 24.54 -11.43
CA SER A 439 2.57 25.94 -11.36
C SER A 439 2.84 26.62 -10.02
N LEU A 440 2.73 25.89 -8.91
CA LEU A 440 2.89 26.44 -7.57
C LEU A 440 4.27 26.14 -6.96
N GLY A 441 4.97 25.11 -7.46
CA GLY A 441 6.25 24.65 -6.89
C GLY A 441 6.12 24.35 -5.40
N GLU A 442 7.09 24.82 -4.62
CA GLU A 442 7.12 24.69 -3.14
C GLU A 442 5.92 25.33 -2.41
N ARG A 443 5.15 26.19 -3.07
CA ARG A 443 3.93 26.79 -2.48
C ARG A 443 2.70 25.89 -2.62
N GLY A 444 2.75 24.88 -3.49
CA GLY A 444 1.70 23.90 -3.67
C GLY A 444 1.88 22.70 -2.74
N ARG A 445 0.84 21.88 -2.61
CA ARG A 445 0.86 20.68 -1.75
C ARG A 445 1.93 19.69 -2.20
N PHE A 446 2.11 19.56 -3.50
CA PHE A 446 2.98 18.54 -4.10
C PHE A 446 4.36 19.07 -4.51
N GLY A 447 4.76 20.25 -4.01
CA GLY A 447 6.07 20.86 -4.30
C GLY A 447 7.26 19.93 -4.07
N PRO A 448 7.37 19.25 -2.91
CA PRO A 448 8.55 18.44 -2.57
C PRO A 448 8.86 17.29 -3.54
N GLY A 449 7.89 16.80 -4.29
CA GLY A 449 8.13 15.74 -5.27
C GLY A 449 6.88 14.98 -5.66
N LEU A 450 6.99 14.23 -6.76
CA LEU A 450 5.93 13.38 -7.29
C LEU A 450 6.37 11.91 -7.25
N PRO A 451 5.72 11.06 -6.42
CA PRO A 451 6.04 9.62 -6.39
C PRO A 451 5.60 8.96 -7.70
N ARG A 452 5.84 7.65 -7.87
CA ARG A 452 5.32 6.92 -9.05
C ARG A 452 3.79 6.89 -9.05
N LYS A 453 3.19 6.87 -10.25
CA LYS A 453 1.72 6.87 -10.45
C LYS A 453 0.97 5.74 -9.73
N ASN A 454 1.63 4.61 -9.55
CA ASN A 454 1.06 3.42 -8.91
C ASN A 454 1.26 3.40 -7.38
N ASP A 455 1.77 4.46 -6.77
CA ASP A 455 1.87 4.61 -5.32
C ASP A 455 1.70 6.08 -4.91
N GLY A 456 0.48 6.45 -4.52
CA GLY A 456 0.11 7.78 -4.04
C GLY A 456 0.24 7.96 -2.54
N SER A 457 0.85 7.02 -1.80
CA SER A 457 0.86 7.05 -0.33
C SER A 457 1.49 8.35 0.21
N LEU A 458 2.63 8.76 -0.35
CA LEU A 458 3.31 10.00 0.04
C LEU A 458 2.55 11.27 -0.38
N LEU A 459 1.66 11.22 -1.37
CA LEU A 459 0.82 12.36 -1.74
C LEU A 459 -0.22 12.68 -0.66
N PHE A 460 -0.74 11.68 0.05
CA PHE A 460 -1.61 11.92 1.21
C PHE A 460 -0.86 12.62 2.33
N LEU A 461 0.38 12.22 2.61
CA LEU A 461 1.20 12.91 3.61
C LEU A 461 1.46 14.37 3.21
N LEU A 462 1.84 14.63 1.96
CA LEU A 462 2.00 16.00 1.47
C LEU A 462 0.72 16.84 1.57
N HIS A 463 -0.44 16.24 1.23
CA HIS A 463 -1.74 16.88 1.41
C HIS A 463 -2.05 17.17 2.88
N MET A 464 -1.71 16.27 3.80
CA MET A 464 -1.86 16.52 5.24
C MET A 464 -0.91 17.62 5.74
N LEU A 465 0.35 17.66 5.28
CA LEU A 465 1.30 18.72 5.62
C LEU A 465 0.77 20.11 5.25
N SER A 466 0.09 20.23 4.10
CA SER A 466 -0.46 21.53 3.68
C SER A 466 -1.60 22.05 4.54
N LYS A 467 -2.17 21.21 5.43
CA LYS A 467 -3.23 21.58 6.38
C LYS A 467 -2.70 21.84 7.79
N MET A 468 -1.38 21.82 7.97
CA MET A 468 -0.79 22.16 9.25
C MET A 468 -0.92 23.66 9.52
N LYS A 469 -1.26 24.02 10.75
CA LYS A 469 -1.13 25.38 11.26
C LYS A 469 0.36 25.77 11.29
N PRO A 470 0.70 27.03 11.03
CA PRO A 470 2.05 27.53 11.25
C PRO A 470 2.50 27.35 12.71
N PRO A 471 3.79 27.10 13.00
CA PRO A 471 4.30 26.95 14.37
C PRO A 471 3.96 28.13 15.28
N GLU A 472 3.95 29.35 14.76
CA GLU A 472 3.58 30.57 15.49
C GLU A 472 2.11 30.63 15.92
N GLN A 473 1.24 29.82 15.29
CA GLN A 473 -0.17 29.63 15.67
C GLN A 473 -0.38 28.36 16.50
N GLY A 474 0.70 27.85 17.09
CA GLY A 474 0.70 26.64 17.90
C GLY A 474 1.03 25.37 17.12
N GLY A 475 1.19 25.40 15.79
CA GLY A 475 1.58 24.25 14.97
C GLY A 475 0.54 23.12 14.90
N SER A 476 0.95 21.97 14.34
CA SER A 476 0.12 20.77 14.22
C SER A 476 0.89 19.49 14.49
N ARG A 477 0.15 18.42 14.80
CA ARG A 477 0.66 17.05 14.90
C ARG A 477 -0.18 16.14 14.02
N LEU A 478 0.46 15.21 13.31
CA LEU A 478 -0.24 14.21 12.51
C LEU A 478 0.28 12.81 12.72
N ALA A 479 -0.62 11.84 12.58
CA ALA A 479 -0.34 10.42 12.59
C ALA A 479 -0.95 9.77 11.35
N ILE A 480 -0.13 9.11 10.55
CA ILE A 480 -0.55 8.45 9.31
C ILE A 480 -0.05 7.01 9.27
N VAL A 481 -0.90 6.07 8.84
CA VAL A 481 -0.52 4.67 8.64
C VAL A 481 0.02 4.47 7.23
N PHE A 482 1.15 3.77 7.12
CA PHE A 482 1.72 3.32 5.86
C PHE A 482 2.06 1.82 5.87
N ASN A 483 2.19 1.26 4.67
CA ASN A 483 2.96 0.03 4.47
C ASN A 483 4.47 0.35 4.46
N GLY A 484 5.32 -0.62 4.09
CA GLY A 484 6.76 -0.39 4.02
C GLY A 484 7.25 0.50 2.87
N SER A 485 6.45 0.76 1.83
CA SER A 485 6.92 1.45 0.61
C SER A 485 7.45 2.88 0.87
N PRO A 486 6.74 3.75 1.64
CA PRO A 486 7.21 5.10 1.94
C PRO A 486 8.58 5.19 2.63
N LEU A 487 9.02 4.12 3.32
CA LEU A 487 10.29 4.08 4.04
C LEU A 487 11.51 4.12 3.10
N PHE A 488 11.47 3.41 1.97
CA PHE A 488 12.68 3.14 1.17
C PHE A 488 12.47 3.12 -0.35
N THR A 489 11.23 3.16 -0.86
CA THR A 489 11.01 3.18 -2.31
C THR A 489 11.53 4.49 -2.90
N GLY A 490 12.09 4.43 -4.11
CA GLY A 490 12.63 5.60 -4.82
C GLY A 490 14.15 5.58 -4.90
N ALA A 491 14.69 6.02 -6.03
CA ALA A 491 16.13 6.22 -6.17
C ALA A 491 16.49 7.62 -5.64
N ALA A 492 17.79 7.89 -5.44
CA ALA A 492 18.27 9.25 -5.19
C ALA A 492 17.71 10.23 -6.23
N GLU A 493 17.25 11.40 -5.78
CA GLU A 493 16.53 12.44 -6.55
C GLU A 493 15.18 12.02 -7.17
N SER A 494 14.64 10.83 -6.87
CA SER A 494 13.26 10.51 -7.24
C SER A 494 12.26 11.19 -6.31
N GLY A 495 11.02 11.38 -6.76
CA GLY A 495 10.02 12.09 -5.96
C GLY A 495 9.78 11.49 -4.58
N GLU A 496 9.82 10.16 -4.42
CA GLU A 496 9.75 9.54 -3.09
C GLU A 496 10.93 9.91 -2.18
N SER A 497 12.14 9.97 -2.76
CA SER A 497 13.35 10.38 -2.04
C SER A 497 13.32 11.86 -1.67
N GLU A 498 12.89 12.74 -2.58
CA GLU A 498 12.80 14.18 -2.32
C GLU A 498 11.70 14.52 -1.29
N ILE A 499 10.61 13.76 -1.25
CA ILE A 499 9.61 13.91 -0.19
C ILE A 499 10.18 13.52 1.19
N ARG A 500 10.91 12.40 1.29
CA ARG A 500 11.59 12.03 2.54
C ARG A 500 12.64 13.06 2.94
N ARG A 501 13.43 13.53 1.97
CA ARG A 501 14.38 14.63 2.16
C ARG A 501 13.70 15.85 2.75
N HIS A 502 12.60 16.29 2.15
CA HIS A 502 11.85 17.45 2.63
C HIS A 502 11.40 17.27 4.07
N LEU A 503 10.85 16.11 4.43
CA LEU A 503 10.42 15.79 5.80
C LEU A 503 11.56 15.84 6.82
N LEU A 504 12.74 15.35 6.45
CA LEU A 504 13.90 15.24 7.35
C LEU A 504 14.67 16.57 7.45
N GLU A 505 14.90 17.26 6.33
CA GLU A 505 15.62 18.54 6.30
C GLU A 505 14.79 19.67 6.94
N HIS A 506 13.45 19.61 6.87
CA HIS A 506 12.56 20.53 7.59
C HIS A 506 12.20 20.08 9.01
N ASP A 507 12.84 19.01 9.51
CA ASP A 507 12.66 18.47 10.85
C ASP A 507 11.20 18.15 11.21
N LEU A 508 10.44 17.63 10.24
CA LEU A 508 9.00 17.35 10.39
C LEU A 508 8.74 15.94 10.94
N LEU A 509 9.50 14.94 10.49
CA LEU A 509 9.29 13.55 10.90
C LEU A 509 9.78 13.35 12.35
N GLU A 510 8.88 13.07 13.29
CA GLU A 510 9.22 12.93 14.72
C GLU A 510 9.46 11.48 15.13
N ALA A 511 8.59 10.56 14.69
CA ALA A 511 8.74 9.16 14.99
C ALA A 511 8.12 8.24 13.94
N ILE A 512 8.59 7.00 13.89
CA ILE A 512 7.97 5.91 13.15
C ILE A 512 7.81 4.72 14.09
N VAL A 513 6.59 4.19 14.18
CA VAL A 513 6.27 2.99 14.98
C VAL A 513 5.93 1.83 14.06
N ALA A 514 6.71 0.75 14.10
CA ALA A 514 6.36 -0.50 13.42
C ALA A 514 5.27 -1.24 14.19
N LEU A 515 4.19 -1.61 13.52
CA LEU A 515 3.09 -2.38 14.10
C LEU A 515 3.26 -3.88 13.89
N PRO A 516 2.64 -4.73 14.73
CA PRO A 516 2.57 -6.17 14.48
C PRO A 516 1.96 -6.48 13.10
N ASP A 517 2.42 -7.54 12.46
CA ASP A 517 1.79 -8.07 11.25
C ASP A 517 0.37 -8.57 11.54
N GLN A 518 -0.46 -8.75 10.51
CA GLN A 518 -1.82 -9.30 10.68
C GLN A 518 -2.68 -8.53 11.69
N MET A 519 -2.42 -7.22 11.82
CA MET A 519 -3.23 -6.28 12.61
C MET A 519 -4.40 -5.70 11.80
N PHE A 520 -4.26 -5.65 10.47
CA PHE A 520 -5.28 -5.11 9.58
C PHE A 520 -6.10 -6.23 8.94
N PHE A 521 -7.37 -5.95 8.65
CA PHE A 521 -8.32 -6.93 8.13
C PHE A 521 -7.95 -7.50 6.75
N ASN A 522 -7.20 -6.73 5.97
CA ASN A 522 -6.94 -6.99 4.55
C ASN A 522 -5.54 -7.44 4.21
N THR A 523 -4.64 -7.40 5.20
CA THR A 523 -3.24 -7.62 4.89
C THR A 523 -2.48 -8.12 6.10
N GLY A 524 -1.68 -9.14 5.84
CA GLY A 524 -0.64 -9.62 6.76
C GLY A 524 0.69 -8.88 6.64
N ILE A 525 0.76 -7.76 5.90
CA ILE A 525 2.01 -6.99 5.79
C ILE A 525 2.30 -6.21 7.08
N ASN A 526 3.57 -5.90 7.29
CA ASN A 526 3.97 -4.93 8.31
C ASN A 526 3.48 -3.54 7.90
N THR A 527 2.96 -2.82 8.89
CA THR A 527 2.48 -1.45 8.76
C THR A 527 3.21 -0.57 9.77
N TYR A 528 3.24 0.73 9.49
CA TYR A 528 4.00 1.71 10.26
C TYR A 528 3.13 2.94 10.51
N ILE A 529 3.11 3.44 11.74
CA ILE A 529 2.55 4.75 12.04
C ILE A 529 3.69 5.77 11.95
N TRP A 530 3.53 6.77 11.10
CA TRP A 530 4.44 7.92 11.05
C TRP A 530 3.82 9.06 11.86
N VAL A 531 4.57 9.58 12.82
CA VAL A 531 4.25 10.77 13.59
C VAL A 531 5.04 11.93 13.02
N VAL A 532 4.34 12.96 12.55
CA VAL A 532 4.95 14.14 11.90
C VAL A 532 4.42 15.40 12.58
N THR A 533 5.29 16.36 12.84
CA THR A 533 4.92 17.62 13.50
C THR A 533 5.85 18.76 13.09
N ASN A 534 5.32 19.97 13.01
CA ASN A 534 6.10 21.19 12.82
C ASN A 534 6.36 21.93 14.15
N ARG A 535 6.07 21.28 15.29
CA ARG A 535 6.22 21.83 16.64
C ARG A 535 6.96 20.87 17.59
N LYS A 536 8.03 20.21 17.09
CA LYS A 536 8.81 19.27 17.90
C LYS A 536 9.28 19.90 19.23
N PRO A 537 9.11 19.19 20.37
CA PRO A 537 9.72 19.55 21.64
C PRO A 537 11.24 19.72 21.50
N ALA A 538 11.84 20.58 22.32
CA ALA A 538 13.26 20.93 22.21
C ALA A 538 14.20 19.71 22.23
N ALA A 539 13.89 18.68 23.02
CA ALA A 539 14.69 17.45 23.11
C ALA A 539 14.68 16.60 21.82
N ARG A 540 13.63 16.73 20.99
CA ARG A 540 13.41 15.94 19.77
C ARG A 540 13.84 16.65 18.49
N ARG A 541 14.25 17.92 18.56
CA ARG A 541 14.67 18.70 17.38
C ARG A 541 15.89 18.08 16.71
N GLY A 542 15.86 17.99 15.39
CA GLY A 542 16.89 17.38 14.55
C GLY A 542 16.97 15.86 14.64
N LYS A 543 15.99 15.21 15.29
CA LYS A 543 16.01 13.78 15.57
C LYS A 543 14.72 13.08 15.15
N VAL A 544 14.85 11.77 14.87
CA VAL A 544 13.74 10.85 14.60
C VAL A 544 13.83 9.66 15.54
N GLN A 545 12.69 9.29 16.14
CA GLN A 545 12.56 8.09 16.97
C GLN A 545 11.97 6.93 16.16
N LEU A 546 12.68 5.81 16.06
CA LEU A 546 12.14 4.56 15.53
C LEU A 546 11.72 3.65 16.68
N ILE A 547 10.49 3.12 16.65
CA ILE A 547 9.93 2.27 17.71
C ILE A 547 9.46 0.94 17.12
N ASN A 548 10.07 -0.16 17.53
CA ASN A 548 9.75 -1.50 17.05
C ASN A 548 8.61 -2.14 17.86
N GLY A 549 7.37 -1.89 17.47
CA GLY A 549 6.18 -2.43 18.13
C GLY A 549 5.74 -3.82 17.66
N VAL A 550 6.51 -4.53 16.83
CA VAL A 550 6.05 -5.78 16.15
C VAL A 550 5.70 -6.93 17.10
N ASN A 551 6.25 -6.92 18.30
CA ASN A 551 6.04 -7.96 19.32
C ASN A 551 4.95 -7.59 20.34
N TYR A 552 4.38 -6.39 20.27
CA TYR A 552 3.41 -5.88 21.23
C TYR A 552 2.00 -6.24 20.76
N PHE A 553 1.53 -7.45 21.03
CA PHE A 553 0.20 -7.87 20.64
C PHE A 553 -0.34 -9.00 21.50
N GLN A 554 -1.66 -9.14 21.50
CA GLN A 554 -2.34 -10.36 21.90
C GLN A 554 -2.97 -11.06 20.69
N LYS A 555 -3.03 -12.39 20.73
CA LYS A 555 -3.67 -13.17 19.66
C LYS A 555 -5.18 -13.10 19.81
N MET A 556 -5.86 -12.87 18.70
CA MET A 556 -7.32 -12.90 18.66
C MET A 556 -7.83 -14.34 18.82
N ARG A 557 -8.89 -14.52 19.60
CA ARG A 557 -9.58 -15.82 19.72
C ARG A 557 -10.16 -16.28 18.39
N LYS A 558 -10.70 -15.33 17.62
CA LYS A 558 -11.27 -15.56 16.30
C LYS A 558 -10.65 -14.58 15.31
N SER A 559 -10.04 -15.14 14.29
CA SER A 559 -9.58 -14.48 13.08
C SER A 559 -10.67 -13.66 12.40
N LEU A 560 -10.35 -12.45 11.93
CA LEU A 560 -11.24 -11.62 11.11
C LEU A 560 -10.51 -11.23 9.81
N GLY A 561 -10.89 -11.82 8.67
CA GLY A 561 -10.13 -11.64 7.41
C GLY A 561 -8.69 -12.13 7.53
N ASP A 562 -7.71 -11.25 7.31
CA ASP A 562 -6.28 -11.46 7.60
C ASP A 562 -5.87 -11.08 9.03
N LYS A 563 -6.74 -10.39 9.77
CA LYS A 563 -6.47 -9.96 11.14
C LYS A 563 -6.41 -11.16 12.09
N ARG A 564 -5.31 -11.29 12.82
CA ARG A 564 -5.05 -12.35 13.80
C ARG A 564 -4.53 -11.81 15.14
N LYS A 565 -4.05 -10.57 15.15
CA LYS A 565 -3.41 -9.91 16.28
C LYS A 565 -4.15 -8.61 16.58
N GLU A 566 -4.10 -8.19 17.84
CA GLU A 566 -4.65 -6.91 18.30
C GLU A 566 -3.73 -6.29 19.37
N LEU A 567 -3.70 -4.96 19.42
CA LEU A 567 -3.10 -4.21 20.51
C LEU A 567 -4.08 -4.23 21.70
N GLY A 568 -3.66 -4.87 22.79
CA GLY A 568 -4.35 -4.74 24.08
C GLY A 568 -4.06 -3.38 24.74
N PRO A 569 -4.88 -2.92 25.71
CA PRO A 569 -4.67 -1.64 26.39
C PRO A 569 -3.26 -1.49 26.99
N GLN A 570 -2.73 -2.55 27.61
CA GLN A 570 -1.36 -2.58 28.16
C GLN A 570 -0.29 -2.38 27.08
N HIS A 571 -0.49 -2.95 25.89
CA HIS A 571 0.44 -2.78 24.78
C HIS A 571 0.43 -1.33 24.26
N ILE A 572 -0.75 -0.70 24.20
CA ILE A 572 -0.89 0.72 23.82
C ILE A 572 -0.19 1.61 24.83
N GLU A 573 -0.37 1.35 26.13
CA GLU A 573 0.31 2.09 27.21
C GLU A 573 1.83 1.94 27.12
N GLN A 574 2.33 0.71 26.93
CA GLN A 574 3.77 0.44 26.77
C GLN A 574 4.36 1.18 25.57
N LEU A 575 3.75 1.07 24.38
CA LEU A 575 4.24 1.73 23.18
C LEU A 575 4.18 3.26 23.28
N THR A 576 3.11 3.80 23.88
CA THR A 576 3.00 5.25 24.17
C THR A 576 4.07 5.68 25.17
N GLY A 577 4.39 4.84 26.17
CA GLY A 577 5.48 5.06 27.12
C GLY A 577 6.84 5.10 26.44
N LEU A 578 7.13 4.18 25.52
CA LEU A 578 8.36 4.20 24.71
C LEU A 578 8.47 5.48 23.88
N PHE A 579 7.37 5.90 23.26
CA PHE A 579 7.33 7.17 22.52
C PHE A 579 7.64 8.35 23.44
N ARG A 580 6.98 8.44 24.60
CA ARG A 580 7.15 9.54 25.57
C ARG A 580 8.56 9.61 26.17
N ALA A 581 9.13 8.45 26.51
CA ALA A 581 10.45 8.38 27.16
C ALA A 581 11.56 8.97 26.27
N PHE A 582 11.50 8.70 24.95
CA PHE A 582 12.49 9.17 23.99
C PHE A 582 13.93 8.80 24.40
N GLU A 583 14.12 7.53 24.77
CA GLU A 583 15.39 6.94 25.18
C GLU A 583 15.75 5.75 24.26
N ASP A 584 17.03 5.62 23.89
CA ASP A 584 17.52 4.48 23.11
C ASP A 584 17.38 3.16 23.90
N GLY A 585 17.04 2.08 23.19
CA GLY A 585 16.88 0.76 23.77
C GLY A 585 16.85 -0.38 22.76
N PRO A 586 16.42 -1.57 23.17
CA PRO A 586 16.22 -2.70 22.26
C PRO A 586 15.11 -2.43 21.23
N ASP A 587 13.99 -1.86 21.68
CA ASP A 587 12.82 -1.56 20.85
C ASP A 587 12.77 -0.11 20.36
N VAL A 588 13.73 0.73 20.75
CA VAL A 588 13.78 2.15 20.38
C VAL A 588 15.16 2.51 19.85
N LYS A 589 15.21 3.20 18.70
CA LYS A 589 16.44 3.79 18.15
C LYS A 589 16.22 5.26 17.83
N ILE A 590 17.15 6.12 18.23
CA ILE A 590 17.09 7.56 17.98
C ILE A 590 18.21 7.93 17.01
N PHE A 591 17.84 8.61 15.94
CA PHE A 591 18.76 9.04 14.88
C PHE A 591 18.70 10.54 14.69
N ALA A 592 19.80 11.14 14.25
CA ALA A 592 19.80 12.47 13.67
C ALA A 592 19.13 12.42 12.29
N ASN A 593 18.55 13.54 11.83
CA ASN A 593 17.90 13.59 10.52
C ASN A 593 18.86 13.22 9.36
N GLU A 594 20.15 13.58 9.51
CA GLU A 594 21.21 13.32 8.51
C GLU A 594 21.56 11.83 8.37
N ASP A 595 21.29 11.01 9.39
CA ASP A 595 21.61 9.56 9.38
C ASP A 595 20.81 8.79 8.32
N PHE A 596 19.69 9.36 7.84
CA PHE A 596 18.84 8.77 6.81
C PHE A 596 19.21 9.22 5.38
N GLY A 597 20.15 10.14 5.24
CA GLY A 597 20.62 10.60 3.95
C GLY A 597 21.82 9.81 3.45
N PHE A 598 21.91 9.65 2.14
CA PHE A 598 23.06 9.04 1.47
C PHE A 598 23.41 9.75 0.16
N ARG A 599 24.66 9.61 -0.25
CA ARG A 599 25.18 9.91 -1.59
C ARG A 599 25.24 8.62 -2.39
N ARG A 600 24.41 8.51 -3.42
CA ARG A 600 24.52 7.47 -4.43
C ARG A 600 25.66 7.84 -5.38
N ILE A 601 26.81 7.22 -5.20
CA ILE A 601 27.97 7.41 -6.06
C ILE A 601 27.92 6.47 -7.25
N THR A 602 28.45 6.90 -8.40
CA THR A 602 28.66 6.03 -9.55
C THR A 602 30.10 5.55 -9.52
N VAL A 603 30.29 4.24 -9.34
CA VAL A 603 31.60 3.60 -9.33
C VAL A 603 31.88 3.12 -10.75
N GLU A 604 32.84 3.77 -11.40
CA GLU A 604 33.27 3.43 -12.75
C GLU A 604 34.51 2.52 -12.69
N ARG A 605 34.68 1.71 -13.73
CA ARG A 605 35.85 0.85 -13.94
C ARG A 605 36.42 1.08 -15.33
N PRO A 606 37.73 0.87 -15.55
CA PRO A 606 38.34 1.16 -16.83
C PRO A 606 37.85 0.17 -17.88
N LEU A 607 37.61 0.67 -19.09
CA LEU A 607 37.34 -0.16 -20.25
C LEU A 607 38.63 -0.83 -20.70
N GLN A 608 38.71 -2.14 -20.55
CA GLN A 608 39.87 -2.94 -20.97
C GLN A 608 39.40 -3.97 -21.99
N LEU A 609 39.81 -3.78 -23.23
CA LEU A 609 39.34 -4.58 -24.35
C LEU A 609 40.51 -5.26 -25.02
N ASP A 610 40.41 -6.57 -25.21
CA ASP A 610 41.19 -7.24 -26.24
C ASP A 610 40.43 -7.25 -27.57
N PHE A 611 41.15 -7.39 -28.68
CA PHE A 611 40.57 -7.41 -30.01
C PHE A 611 41.08 -8.61 -30.79
N GLN A 612 40.18 -9.27 -31.51
CA GLN A 612 40.50 -10.44 -32.30
C GLN A 612 39.58 -10.54 -33.52
N ALA A 613 40.13 -10.88 -34.67
CA ALA A 613 39.39 -11.12 -35.91
C ALA A 613 39.03 -12.61 -36.07
N SER A 614 38.55 -13.25 -35.00
CA SER A 614 38.11 -14.65 -35.06
C SER A 614 36.79 -14.78 -35.83
N PRO A 615 36.47 -15.95 -36.41
CA PRO A 615 35.19 -16.18 -37.09
C PRO A 615 33.98 -15.82 -36.21
N GLU A 616 34.04 -16.14 -34.92
CA GLU A 616 32.97 -15.89 -33.96
C GLU A 616 32.74 -14.40 -33.72
N ARG A 617 33.81 -13.62 -33.54
CA ARG A 617 33.70 -12.17 -33.31
C ARG A 617 33.36 -11.42 -34.60
N LEU A 618 33.86 -11.87 -35.75
CA LEU A 618 33.47 -11.33 -37.06
C LEU A 618 31.97 -11.50 -37.33
N ALA A 619 31.37 -12.61 -36.88
CA ALA A 619 29.94 -12.83 -37.02
C ALA A 619 29.10 -11.76 -36.28
N ARG A 620 29.61 -11.20 -35.17
CA ARG A 620 28.92 -10.15 -34.37
C ARG A 620 28.75 -8.83 -35.12
N LEU A 621 29.49 -8.61 -36.22
CA LEU A 621 29.28 -7.44 -37.07
C LEU A 621 27.84 -7.35 -37.58
N GLU A 622 27.16 -8.48 -37.78
CA GLU A 622 25.76 -8.49 -38.22
C GLU A 622 24.80 -7.85 -37.21
N ASP A 623 25.18 -7.79 -35.93
CA ASP A 623 24.39 -7.17 -34.86
C ASP A 623 24.61 -5.64 -34.79
N GLU A 624 25.63 -5.11 -35.47
CA GLU A 624 26.00 -3.71 -35.42
C GLU A 624 25.14 -2.85 -36.37
N ARG A 625 24.45 -1.84 -35.81
CA ARG A 625 23.58 -0.96 -36.61
C ARG A 625 24.30 -0.23 -37.73
N ALA A 626 25.52 0.24 -37.49
CA ALA A 626 26.30 0.93 -38.52
C ALA A 626 26.74 -0.04 -39.64
N TRP A 627 26.89 -1.33 -39.32
CA TRP A 627 27.17 -2.38 -40.28
C TRP A 627 25.94 -2.73 -41.12
N GLN A 628 24.79 -2.98 -40.48
CA GLN A 628 23.49 -3.20 -41.14
C GLN A 628 23.12 -2.01 -42.05
N GLY A 629 23.43 -0.80 -41.59
CA GLY A 629 23.20 0.45 -42.30
C GLY A 629 23.84 0.50 -43.70
N LEU A 630 25.00 -0.15 -43.88
CA LEU A 630 25.70 -0.20 -45.18
C LEU A 630 24.83 -0.82 -46.26
N ALA A 631 24.12 -1.92 -45.93
CA ALA A 631 23.27 -2.66 -46.85
C ALA A 631 21.78 -2.30 -46.70
N SER A 632 21.48 -1.07 -46.28
CA SER A 632 20.11 -0.54 -46.14
C SER A 632 19.90 0.70 -47.01
N SER A 633 18.66 0.97 -47.42
CA SER A 633 18.33 2.20 -48.16
C SER A 633 17.05 2.84 -47.62
N LYS A 634 17.06 4.17 -47.52
CA LYS A 634 15.88 4.99 -47.19
C LYS A 634 15.25 5.65 -48.43
N LYS A 635 15.74 5.33 -49.64
CA LYS A 635 15.26 5.93 -50.88
C LYS A 635 13.90 5.36 -51.26
N LYS A 636 12.99 6.22 -51.72
CA LYS A 636 11.65 5.82 -52.18
C LYS A 636 11.67 5.15 -53.56
N ASP A 637 12.67 5.46 -54.38
CA ASP A 637 12.90 4.82 -55.67
C ASP A 637 13.46 3.40 -55.47
N LYS A 638 12.71 2.39 -55.95
CA LYS A 638 13.03 0.97 -55.79
C LYS A 638 14.29 0.56 -56.56
N ALA A 639 14.59 1.17 -57.71
CA ALA A 639 15.79 0.85 -58.48
C ALA A 639 17.04 1.43 -57.80
N ALA A 640 16.96 2.70 -57.39
CA ALA A 640 18.03 3.35 -56.64
C ALA A 640 18.27 2.70 -55.27
N ALA A 641 17.21 2.27 -54.58
CA ALA A 641 17.33 1.56 -53.30
C ALA A 641 18.00 0.19 -53.47
N ARG A 642 17.65 -0.58 -54.51
CA ARG A 642 18.30 -1.87 -54.81
C ARG A 642 19.77 -1.70 -55.14
N ALA A 643 20.13 -0.68 -55.94
CA ALA A 643 21.52 -0.39 -56.28
C ALA A 643 22.35 0.00 -55.04
N GLU A 644 21.78 0.82 -54.16
CA GLU A 644 22.42 1.22 -52.89
C GLU A 644 22.64 0.03 -51.95
N ILE A 645 21.64 -0.84 -51.79
CA ILE A 645 21.76 -2.07 -50.99
C ILE A 645 22.82 -3.01 -51.58
N ALA A 646 22.85 -3.18 -52.91
CA ALA A 646 23.84 -4.03 -53.57
C ALA A 646 25.27 -3.51 -53.38
N SER A 647 25.48 -2.20 -53.53
CA SER A 647 26.77 -1.54 -53.26
C SER A 647 27.17 -1.69 -51.80
N GLY A 648 26.21 -1.53 -50.88
CA GLY A 648 26.36 -1.77 -49.45
C GLY A 648 26.84 -3.17 -49.10
N LYS A 649 26.21 -4.20 -49.69
CA LYS A 649 26.61 -5.61 -49.52
C LYS A 649 28.01 -5.88 -50.09
N ALA A 650 28.35 -5.27 -51.22
CA ALA A 650 29.69 -5.38 -51.79
C ALA A 650 30.74 -4.76 -50.85
N LEU A 651 30.44 -3.60 -50.25
CA LEU A 651 31.30 -2.96 -49.26
C LEU A 651 31.44 -3.82 -47.98
N GLN A 652 30.36 -4.40 -47.47
CA GLN A 652 30.43 -5.35 -46.34
C GLN A 652 31.33 -6.55 -46.66
N ALA A 653 31.22 -7.12 -47.87
CA ALA A 653 32.07 -8.22 -48.31
C ALA A 653 33.55 -7.81 -48.38
N GLN A 654 33.85 -6.61 -48.90
CA GLN A 654 35.22 -6.08 -48.93
C GLN A 654 35.78 -5.87 -47.53
N ILE A 655 34.99 -5.31 -46.60
CA ILE A 655 35.44 -5.12 -45.22
C ILE A 655 35.68 -6.47 -44.53
N ARG A 656 34.82 -7.48 -44.76
CA ARG A 656 35.04 -8.84 -44.24
C ARG A 656 36.33 -9.45 -44.79
N ALA A 657 36.63 -9.26 -46.07
CA ALA A 657 37.89 -9.73 -46.66
C ALA A 657 39.11 -9.03 -46.02
N VAL A 658 39.03 -7.72 -45.79
CA VAL A 658 40.06 -6.96 -45.07
C VAL A 658 40.28 -7.49 -43.66
N LEU A 659 39.21 -7.75 -42.91
CA LEU A 659 39.30 -8.24 -41.54
C LEU A 659 39.76 -9.71 -41.49
N GLY A 660 39.33 -10.54 -42.44
CA GLY A 660 39.76 -11.94 -42.57
C GLY A 660 41.21 -12.11 -43.03
N GLY A 661 41.85 -11.04 -43.51
CA GLY A 661 43.29 -10.98 -43.77
C GLY A 661 44.15 -10.77 -42.52
N LEU A 662 43.54 -10.52 -41.36
CA LEU A 662 44.22 -10.55 -40.07
C LEU A 662 44.34 -11.99 -39.56
N ASP A 663 45.38 -12.27 -38.80
CA ASP A 663 45.53 -13.58 -38.15
C ASP A 663 44.40 -13.79 -37.13
N ALA A 664 43.56 -14.79 -37.38
CA ALA A 664 42.43 -15.12 -36.52
C ALA A 664 42.86 -15.58 -35.12
N ALA A 665 44.08 -16.10 -34.95
CA ALA A 665 44.62 -16.51 -33.65
C ALA A 665 45.25 -15.34 -32.86
N GLN A 666 45.57 -14.22 -33.53
CA GLN A 666 46.22 -13.09 -32.90
C GLN A 666 45.23 -12.29 -32.06
N VAL A 667 45.52 -12.18 -30.76
CA VAL A 667 44.79 -11.31 -29.82
C VAL A 667 45.59 -10.03 -29.60
N PHE A 668 44.96 -8.89 -29.88
CA PHE A 668 45.52 -7.57 -29.65
C PHE A 668 45.08 -7.07 -28.28
N MET A 669 46.02 -6.89 -27.36
CA MET A 669 45.76 -6.39 -25.99
C MET A 669 45.65 -4.87 -25.90
N ASP A 670 45.74 -4.16 -27.03
CA ASP A 670 45.58 -2.71 -27.07
C ASP A 670 44.85 -2.24 -28.34
N ARG A 671 43.96 -1.28 -28.16
CA ARG A 671 43.11 -0.71 -29.22
C ARG A 671 43.94 -0.09 -30.35
N ARG A 672 45.08 0.52 -30.02
CA ARG A 672 45.89 1.27 -30.99
C ARG A 672 46.52 0.35 -32.02
N SER A 673 47.12 -0.76 -31.57
CA SER A 673 47.73 -1.78 -32.42
C SER A 673 46.68 -2.47 -33.28
N PHE A 674 45.51 -2.81 -32.71
CA PHE A 674 44.43 -3.38 -33.50
C PHE A 674 43.94 -2.43 -34.60
N VAL A 675 43.67 -1.15 -34.28
CA VAL A 675 43.28 -0.15 -35.27
C VAL A 675 44.35 0.05 -36.33
N ALA A 676 45.63 0.02 -35.96
CA ALA A 676 46.74 0.10 -36.91
C ALA A 676 46.76 -1.10 -37.87
N ALA A 677 46.56 -2.31 -37.35
CA ALA A 677 46.50 -3.54 -38.16
C ALA A 677 45.31 -3.52 -39.14
N VAL A 678 44.11 -3.16 -38.67
CA VAL A 678 42.92 -3.02 -39.53
C VAL A 678 43.15 -1.96 -40.61
N LYS A 679 43.73 -0.80 -40.27
CA LYS A 679 44.03 0.25 -41.25
C LYS A 679 45.10 -0.16 -42.27
N ALA A 680 46.11 -0.91 -41.83
CA ALA A 680 47.14 -1.44 -42.73
C ALA A 680 46.54 -2.40 -43.75
N GLN A 681 45.68 -3.33 -43.30
CA GLN A 681 44.96 -4.25 -44.18
C GLN A 681 43.97 -3.53 -45.10
N ALA A 682 43.24 -2.54 -44.58
CA ALA A 682 42.34 -1.73 -45.40
C ALA A 682 43.11 -1.00 -46.52
N LYS A 683 44.27 -0.41 -46.20
CA LYS A 683 45.14 0.27 -47.16
C LYS A 683 45.69 -0.71 -48.21
N ALA A 684 46.13 -1.89 -47.80
CA ALA A 684 46.63 -2.92 -48.72
C ALA A 684 45.56 -3.38 -49.73
N ASN A 685 44.28 -3.33 -49.34
CA ASN A 685 43.14 -3.66 -50.18
C ASN A 685 42.47 -2.43 -50.84
N GLY A 686 43.10 -1.24 -50.76
CA GLY A 686 42.58 -0.01 -51.38
C GLY A 686 41.26 0.50 -50.80
N LEU A 687 40.92 0.10 -49.57
CA LEU A 687 39.64 0.38 -48.93
C LEU A 687 39.75 1.49 -47.88
N VAL A 688 38.78 2.42 -47.87
CA VAL A 688 38.64 3.44 -46.83
C VAL A 688 37.46 3.08 -45.92
N ILE A 689 37.75 2.77 -44.66
CA ILE A 689 36.72 2.43 -43.67
C ILE A 689 36.20 3.73 -43.03
N ALA A 690 34.90 3.98 -43.16
CA ALA A 690 34.25 5.13 -42.54
C ALA A 690 34.30 5.05 -41.00
N PRO A 691 34.38 6.17 -40.26
CA PRO A 691 34.50 6.16 -38.79
C PRO A 691 33.39 5.40 -38.06
N ALA A 692 32.14 5.49 -38.54
CA ALA A 692 31.01 4.77 -37.94
C ALA A 692 31.15 3.24 -38.08
N VAL A 693 31.68 2.79 -39.21
CA VAL A 693 31.95 1.36 -39.47
C VAL A 693 33.17 0.90 -38.66
N MET A 694 34.21 1.73 -38.53
CA MET A 694 35.34 1.42 -37.65
C MET A 694 34.90 1.25 -36.19
N LYS A 695 33.96 2.07 -35.71
CA LYS A 695 33.37 1.91 -34.37
C LYS A 695 32.62 0.59 -34.23
N ALA A 696 31.84 0.19 -35.24
CA ALA A 696 31.17 -1.12 -35.27
C ALA A 696 32.17 -2.29 -35.26
N ILE A 697 33.28 -2.17 -36.01
CA ILE A 697 34.36 -3.18 -35.99
C ILE A 697 34.97 -3.28 -34.60
N LEU A 698 35.30 -2.16 -33.97
CA LEU A 698 35.87 -2.16 -32.61
C LEU A 698 34.91 -2.78 -31.59
N SER A 699 33.61 -2.46 -31.69
CA SER A 699 32.57 -3.03 -30.82
C SER A 699 32.44 -4.54 -31.02
N ALA A 700 32.22 -4.99 -32.27
CA ALA A 700 31.99 -6.40 -32.59
C ALA A 700 33.21 -7.30 -32.32
N LEU A 701 34.42 -6.81 -32.56
CA LEU A 701 35.66 -7.60 -32.48
C LEU A 701 36.35 -7.52 -31.11
N SER A 702 35.74 -6.84 -30.14
CA SER A 702 36.29 -6.73 -28.79
C SER A 702 35.57 -7.58 -27.77
N GLU A 703 36.29 -7.94 -26.71
CA GLU A 703 35.74 -8.49 -25.47
C GLU A 703 36.46 -7.85 -24.27
N HIS A 704 35.76 -7.78 -23.14
CA HIS A 704 36.37 -7.32 -21.90
C HIS A 704 37.47 -8.28 -21.45
N ASN A 705 38.64 -7.74 -21.11
CA ASN A 705 39.79 -8.49 -20.64
C ASN A 705 40.59 -7.65 -19.64
N ASP A 706 40.59 -8.06 -18.36
CA ASP A 706 41.30 -7.35 -17.27
C ASP A 706 42.83 -7.25 -17.47
N ALA A 707 43.41 -8.08 -18.36
CA ALA A 707 44.83 -8.03 -18.71
C ALA A 707 45.14 -7.09 -19.90
N ALA A 708 44.13 -6.60 -20.61
CA ALA A 708 44.30 -5.68 -21.74
C ALA A 708 44.63 -4.26 -21.27
N GLN A 709 45.25 -3.46 -22.13
CA GLN A 709 45.52 -2.06 -21.82
C GLN A 709 44.23 -1.26 -21.70
N VAL A 710 44.21 -0.33 -20.73
CA VAL A 710 43.10 0.59 -20.51
C VAL A 710 42.86 1.42 -21.77
N CYS A 711 41.62 1.37 -22.26
CA CYS A 711 41.17 2.20 -23.35
C CYS A 711 41.09 3.67 -22.91
N ARG A 712 41.63 4.55 -23.75
CA ARG A 712 41.61 5.99 -23.54
C ARG A 712 40.94 6.71 -24.70
N ASP A 713 40.26 7.78 -24.36
CA ASP A 713 39.58 8.62 -25.33
C ASP A 713 40.58 9.50 -26.11
N LYS A 714 40.07 10.39 -26.97
CA LYS A 714 40.92 11.29 -27.77
C LYS A 714 41.69 12.32 -26.93
N LYS A 715 41.26 12.59 -25.70
CA LYS A 715 41.90 13.50 -24.75
C LYS A 715 42.94 12.79 -23.87
N GLY A 716 42.99 11.46 -23.92
CA GLY A 716 43.86 10.65 -23.09
C GLY A 716 43.23 10.24 -21.76
N GLU A 717 41.95 10.57 -21.53
CA GLU A 717 41.21 10.18 -20.33
C GLU A 717 40.80 8.71 -20.39
N ILE A 718 40.69 8.07 -19.23
CA ILE A 718 40.24 6.68 -19.13
C ILE A 718 38.78 6.60 -19.59
N GLU A 719 38.49 5.68 -20.51
CA GLU A 719 37.10 5.35 -20.86
C GLU A 719 36.52 4.39 -19.82
N ALA A 720 35.32 4.68 -19.33
CA ALA A 720 34.61 3.80 -18.39
C ALA A 720 33.93 2.63 -19.11
N ASP A 721 34.00 1.43 -18.53
CA ASP A 721 33.18 0.30 -18.97
C ASP A 721 31.78 0.38 -18.35
N THR A 722 30.80 0.73 -19.18
CA THR A 722 29.39 0.82 -18.76
C THR A 722 28.80 -0.50 -18.29
N ASN A 723 29.38 -1.65 -18.68
CA ASN A 723 28.91 -2.98 -18.26
C ASN A 723 29.41 -3.36 -16.86
N LEU A 724 30.50 -2.73 -16.41
CA LEU A 724 31.11 -2.97 -15.09
C LEU A 724 30.85 -1.85 -14.09
N ARG A 725 30.13 -0.80 -14.51
CA ARG A 725 29.67 0.29 -13.65
C ARG A 725 28.81 -0.24 -12.50
N ASP A 726 29.08 0.26 -11.30
CA ASP A 726 28.30 -0.03 -10.10
C ASP A 726 27.81 1.25 -9.43
N TYR A 727 26.96 1.08 -8.42
CA TYR A 727 26.48 2.16 -7.57
C TYR A 727 26.60 1.78 -6.11
N GLU A 728 27.12 2.69 -5.31
CA GLU A 728 27.21 2.56 -3.87
C GLU A 728 26.43 3.69 -3.20
N ASN A 729 25.79 3.40 -2.08
CA ASN A 729 25.09 4.40 -1.26
C ASN A 729 25.95 4.70 -0.04
N VAL A 730 26.65 5.84 -0.05
CA VAL A 730 27.52 6.28 1.05
C VAL A 730 26.73 7.17 2.00
N PRO A 731 26.65 6.91 3.31
CA PRO A 731 25.97 7.78 4.26
C PRO A 731 26.41 9.25 4.15
N LEU A 732 25.52 10.22 4.36
CA LEU A 732 25.87 11.65 4.30
C LEU A 732 26.95 12.04 5.32
N THR A 733 27.01 11.32 6.44
CA THR A 733 27.95 11.51 7.54
C THR A 733 29.35 10.94 7.26
N GLU A 734 29.54 10.20 6.16
CA GLU A 734 30.79 9.50 5.84
C GLU A 734 31.45 10.02 4.56
N ASP A 735 32.76 10.29 4.60
CA ASP A 735 33.52 10.69 3.41
C ASP A 735 33.54 9.60 2.32
N ILE A 736 33.34 10.02 1.06
CA ILE A 736 33.28 9.10 -0.08
C ILE A 736 34.59 8.35 -0.28
N GLU A 737 35.73 9.03 -0.17
CA GLU A 737 37.04 8.42 -0.44
C GLU A 737 37.41 7.44 0.68
N ALA A 738 37.07 7.76 1.93
CA ALA A 738 37.20 6.84 3.05
C ALA A 738 36.35 5.57 2.86
N TYR A 739 35.10 5.71 2.42
CA TYR A 739 34.23 4.57 2.09
C TYR A 739 34.82 3.74 0.94
N MET A 740 35.25 4.39 -0.15
CA MET A 740 35.87 3.72 -1.30
C MET A 740 37.11 2.91 -0.90
N ALA A 741 37.98 3.47 -0.07
CA ALA A 741 39.18 2.80 0.42
C ALA A 741 38.87 1.57 1.28
N ARG A 742 37.77 1.60 2.05
CA ARG A 742 37.37 0.50 2.93
C ARG A 742 36.58 -0.59 2.22
N GLU A 743 35.59 -0.22 1.41
CA GLU A 743 34.57 -1.15 0.91
C GLU A 743 34.75 -1.52 -0.57
N VAL A 744 35.36 -0.65 -1.39
CA VAL A 744 35.38 -0.82 -2.86
C VAL A 744 36.77 -1.19 -3.37
N LEU A 745 37.78 -0.36 -3.12
CA LEU A 745 39.13 -0.51 -3.65
C LEU A 745 39.84 -1.82 -3.25
N PRO A 746 39.59 -2.44 -2.07
CA PRO A 746 40.17 -3.76 -1.75
C PRO A 746 39.70 -4.89 -2.67
N HIS A 747 38.53 -4.72 -3.30
CA HIS A 747 37.94 -5.71 -4.20
C HIS A 747 38.07 -5.31 -5.68
N VAL A 748 38.11 -4.01 -5.95
CA VAL A 748 38.19 -3.43 -7.30
C VAL A 748 39.21 -2.28 -7.31
N PRO A 749 40.51 -2.58 -7.37
CA PRO A 749 41.58 -1.59 -7.15
C PRO A 749 41.66 -0.48 -8.22
N ASP A 750 41.10 -0.73 -9.39
CA ASP A 750 41.10 0.17 -10.54
C ASP A 750 39.82 1.02 -10.66
N ALA A 751 38.89 0.87 -9.71
CA ALA A 751 37.66 1.64 -9.69
C ALA A 751 37.89 3.11 -9.27
N TRP A 752 37.05 4.01 -9.76
CA TRP A 752 36.99 5.39 -9.30
C TRP A 752 35.54 5.90 -9.26
N VAL A 753 35.33 7.01 -8.55
CA VAL A 753 34.02 7.64 -8.45
C VAL A 753 33.86 8.69 -9.55
N ASP A 754 32.77 8.60 -10.31
CA ASP A 754 32.31 9.72 -11.13
C ASP A 754 31.50 10.69 -10.26
N HIS A 755 32.21 11.64 -9.66
CA HIS A 755 31.65 12.67 -8.77
C HIS A 755 30.55 13.49 -9.46
N GLY A 756 30.62 13.69 -10.79
CA GLY A 756 29.61 14.43 -11.55
C GLY A 756 28.26 13.71 -11.67
N LYS A 757 28.21 12.41 -11.35
CA LYS A 757 26.98 11.60 -11.30
C LYS A 757 26.52 11.26 -9.88
N THR A 758 27.15 11.84 -8.86
CA THR A 758 26.76 11.60 -7.47
C THR A 758 25.43 12.29 -7.18
N LYS A 759 24.48 11.54 -6.63
CA LYS A 759 23.13 12.02 -6.32
C LYS A 759 22.84 11.86 -4.84
N VAL A 760 22.14 12.82 -4.24
CA VAL A 760 21.69 12.69 -2.85
C VAL A 760 20.34 11.96 -2.82
N GLY A 761 20.21 11.02 -1.89
CA GLY A 761 18.98 10.30 -1.64
C GLY A 761 18.71 10.19 -0.15
N TYR A 762 17.46 9.89 0.19
CA TYR A 762 17.04 9.62 1.56
C TYR A 762 16.27 8.32 1.62
N GLU A 763 16.55 7.49 2.61
CA GLU A 763 15.83 6.26 2.93
C GLU A 763 15.81 6.03 4.44
N ILE A 764 14.77 5.35 4.92
CA ILE A 764 14.61 4.99 6.32
C ILE A 764 14.64 3.46 6.40
N PRO A 765 15.83 2.83 6.53
CA PRO A 765 15.97 1.39 6.51
C PRO A 765 15.56 0.79 7.87
N PHE A 766 14.30 1.00 8.27
CA PHE A 766 13.77 0.73 9.61
C PHE A 766 14.20 -0.64 10.16
N THR A 767 13.98 -1.71 9.39
CA THR A 767 14.26 -3.08 9.85
C THR A 767 15.75 -3.38 9.97
N ARG A 768 16.63 -2.67 9.26
CA ARG A 768 18.08 -2.84 9.38
C ARG A 768 18.55 -2.44 10.79
N HIS A 769 17.92 -1.44 11.39
CA HIS A 769 18.30 -0.92 12.71
C HIS A 769 17.89 -1.83 13.88
N PHE A 770 16.91 -2.71 13.67
CA PHE A 770 16.42 -3.68 14.66
C PHE A 770 16.78 -5.13 14.29
N TYR A 771 17.61 -5.33 13.27
CA TYR A 771 18.07 -6.66 12.90
C TYR A 771 19.18 -7.11 13.84
N GLU A 772 18.90 -8.14 14.63
CA GLU A 772 19.93 -8.87 15.37
C GLU A 772 20.36 -10.09 14.56
N TYR A 773 21.66 -10.16 14.26
CA TYR A 773 22.23 -11.33 13.59
C TYR A 773 22.17 -12.54 14.54
N VAL A 774 21.36 -13.53 14.17
CA VAL A 774 21.34 -14.82 14.85
C VAL A 774 22.25 -15.77 14.06
N PRO A 775 23.44 -16.12 14.57
CA PRO A 775 24.30 -17.08 13.91
C PRO A 775 23.55 -18.42 13.75
N PRO A 776 23.77 -19.14 12.64
CA PRO A 776 23.22 -20.49 12.51
C PRO A 776 23.69 -21.36 13.68
N ARG A 777 22.78 -22.18 14.21
CA ARG A 777 23.10 -23.10 15.31
C ARG A 777 24.24 -24.03 14.87
N ALA A 778 25.19 -24.30 15.77
CA ALA A 778 26.28 -25.22 15.48
C ALA A 778 25.75 -26.61 15.10
N LEU A 779 26.35 -27.24 14.08
CA LEU A 779 25.90 -28.51 13.52
C LEU A 779 25.72 -29.60 14.60
N GLY A 780 26.65 -29.68 15.55
CA GLY A 780 26.61 -30.67 16.63
C GLY A 780 25.41 -30.51 17.59
N VAL A 781 24.87 -29.30 17.74
CA VAL A 781 23.64 -29.08 18.54
C VAL A 781 22.42 -29.59 17.79
N ILE A 782 22.39 -29.40 16.46
CA ILE A 782 21.33 -29.91 15.60
C ILE A 782 21.35 -31.44 15.58
N GLU A 783 22.52 -32.06 15.47
CA GLU A 783 22.68 -33.52 15.52
C GLU A 783 22.22 -34.10 16.87
N ALA A 784 22.59 -33.48 17.99
CA ALA A 784 22.17 -33.92 19.31
C ALA A 784 20.64 -33.83 19.52
N GLU A 785 20.00 -32.76 19.03
CA GLU A 785 18.54 -32.62 19.06
C GLU A 785 17.82 -33.65 18.17
N ILE A 786 18.36 -33.93 16.98
CA ILE A 786 17.82 -34.96 16.08
C ILE A 786 17.90 -36.34 16.75
N LEU A 787 19.04 -36.68 17.35
CA LEU A 787 19.21 -37.94 18.06
C LEU A 787 18.24 -38.05 19.26
N ALA A 788 18.05 -36.96 20.01
CA ALA A 788 17.10 -36.93 21.12
C ALA A 788 15.65 -37.11 20.64
N LEU A 789 15.26 -36.47 19.53
CA LEU A 789 13.95 -36.65 18.90
C LEU A 789 13.77 -38.06 18.34
N GLU A 790 14.81 -38.65 17.76
CA GLU A 790 14.78 -40.05 17.29
C GLU A 790 14.57 -41.03 18.45
N ASP A 791 15.25 -40.82 19.58
CA ASP A 791 15.07 -41.64 20.78
C ASP A 791 13.68 -41.44 21.41
N GLU A 792 13.15 -40.22 21.43
CA GLU A 792 11.78 -39.92 21.90
C GLU A 792 10.74 -40.60 21.00
N ILE A 793 10.89 -40.51 19.67
CA ILE A 793 10.01 -41.18 18.69
C ILE A 793 10.11 -42.71 18.82
N ARG A 794 11.32 -43.25 19.01
CA ARG A 794 11.54 -44.69 19.20
C ARG A 794 10.87 -45.17 20.49
N GLY A 795 10.99 -44.43 21.59
CA GLY A 795 10.27 -44.72 22.83
C GLY A 795 8.75 -44.67 22.69
N MET A 796 8.22 -43.71 21.92
CA MET A 796 6.78 -43.64 21.62
C MET A 796 6.31 -44.82 20.75
N LEU A 797 7.13 -45.31 19.81
CA LEU A 797 6.81 -46.46 18.97
C LEU A 797 6.85 -47.78 19.75
N ASP A 798 7.84 -47.97 20.62
CA ASP A 798 7.93 -49.16 21.46
C ASP A 798 6.77 -49.25 22.47
N GLY A 799 6.27 -48.10 22.94
CA GLY A 799 5.06 -48.01 23.78
C GLY A 799 3.74 -48.26 23.05
N VAL A 800 3.73 -48.28 21.71
CA VAL A 800 2.55 -48.62 20.88
C VAL A 800 2.60 -50.07 20.38
N LEU A 801 3.78 -50.68 20.37
CA LEU A 801 4.02 -52.07 19.97
C LEU A 801 4.06 -53.06 21.15
N SER A 802 3.95 -52.57 22.39
CA SER A 802 3.72 -53.33 23.62
C SER A 802 2.28 -53.20 24.08
#